data_AF-A0AAN7IVZ1-F1
#
_entry.id   AF-A0AAN7IVZ1-F1
#
_cell.length_a   1.000
_cell.length_b   1.000
_cell.length_c   1.000
_cell.angle_alpha   90.00
_cell.angle_beta   90.00
_cell.angle_gamma   90.00
#
_symmetry.space_group_name_H-M   'P 1'
#
loop_
_entity.id
_entity.type
_entity.pdbx_description
1 polymer ?
#
loop_
_entity_poly.entity_id
_entity_poly.type
_entity_poly.pdbx_seq_one_letter_code
_entity_poly.pdbx_strand_id
1 'polypeptide(L)'
;MASVTGFRVLPFFVSNSENKYGSRVQVRSLGDADANVLSSNSVVVNGTSIGGERGKGGTSIDQGNGHLRSKVEEKRRVKDEALETLKPLWNDGYGTETVRDFFDMAKDIVKHDGGPPRWFCPVSCGRPLKDSPILLFLPGMDGTGLGLVLHHKALGKAFEVWCLHIPVHDRTPFEGLVKLVEETVRFEHALSPHKPIYLVGDSFGGCLALAVASRNPAIDLVLILSNPATSFGRSQLQPLFPILEAMPDGLHSAVPYLLSSIMGDPVKMAAVNIESSFPPGQRFERLSRSLTGLLPYLSGFDDIIPRDTLLWKLKLLKSATAYANSRLHAVKAEVLVLASGKDNVLPSRDEAERLKNSLQDCVVRHFKDNGHTLLLEDGIGLMTVIKGTSKFRHSRRHSYTSDFIPPSMTELNHACDQIIGLFGVATDPILFSTLEDGKIMKGLAGVPSEGPVLLVGNHMFMGLEVPSLAEGFLREKNIMIRGLAHPMLFSRMSQSSSSEFSITDWVKVLGAVPVTGSNFFKLLSTKSHVLLYPGGSREALHYKGEEYKLFWPDQQEFVRMAARFGATIVPFGAVGEDDVAEMLLDYNDLIKIPVVNDLIREAISRNKLKVRDETKGEVANPNLILPLMVPKIPGRFYYLFGKPIKTKGREDILKDKQVANQLYLQIKAEVERNMAFLIEKREEDPYRNIVDRTLYKAMYTPTEVPAFET
;
A
#
# COMPACT_ATOMS: atom_id res chain seq x y z
N MET A 1 -10.45 -46.39 -13.13
CA MET A 1 -9.16 -46.25 -12.42
C MET A 1 -9.38 -45.33 -11.23
N ALA A 2 -9.25 -45.91 -10.05
CA ALA A 2 -9.52 -45.30 -8.74
C ALA A 2 -8.23 -44.79 -8.09
N SER A 3 -8.37 -43.79 -7.21
CA SER A 3 -7.41 -43.39 -6.16
C SER A 3 -8.06 -42.20 -5.42
N VAL A 4 -9.00 -42.37 -4.49
CA VAL A 4 -8.83 -42.72 -3.06
C VAL A 4 -7.68 -41.96 -2.38
N THR A 5 -8.01 -40.92 -1.61
CA THR A 5 -7.28 -40.53 -0.39
C THR A 5 -8.29 -40.04 0.65
N GLY A 6 -8.31 -40.73 1.80
CA GLY A 6 -9.38 -40.69 2.80
C GLY A 6 -9.23 -39.61 3.88
N PHE A 7 -10.37 -39.31 4.51
CA PHE A 7 -10.49 -38.48 5.70
C PHE A 7 -10.35 -39.32 6.98
N ARG A 8 -9.84 -38.70 8.05
CA ARG A 8 -9.94 -39.21 9.43
C ARG A 8 -10.78 -38.21 10.24
N VAL A 9 -12.02 -38.58 10.55
CA VAL A 9 -12.95 -37.87 11.44
C VAL A 9 -13.20 -38.79 12.64
N LEU A 10 -13.15 -38.25 13.86
CA LEU A 10 -13.48 -38.98 15.10
C LEU A 10 -15.00 -39.11 15.25
N PRO A 11 -15.53 -40.24 15.78
CA PRO A 11 -16.96 -40.53 15.79
C PRO A 11 -17.64 -40.09 17.09
N PHE A 12 -18.83 -39.49 16.98
CA PHE A 12 -20.00 -39.82 17.82
C PHE A 12 -21.28 -39.68 16.99
N PHE A 13 -22.12 -40.73 17.05
CA PHE A 13 -23.36 -41.00 16.29
C PHE A 13 -24.59 -40.24 16.89
N VAL A 14 -25.79 -40.07 16.29
CA VAL A 14 -26.63 -40.82 15.30
C VAL A 14 -27.64 -39.86 14.59
N SER A 15 -27.74 -39.98 13.24
CA SER A 15 -28.92 -39.96 12.29
C SER A 15 -30.06 -38.93 12.42
N ASN A 16 -30.55 -38.23 11.38
CA ASN A 16 -30.94 -38.71 10.04
C ASN A 16 -31.00 -37.60 8.94
N SER A 17 -31.09 -38.04 7.68
CA SER A 17 -30.83 -37.40 6.37
C SER A 17 -31.64 -36.16 5.95
N GLU A 18 -30.99 -35.20 5.26
CA GLU A 18 -31.08 -35.01 3.79
C GLU A 18 -30.12 -33.90 3.27
N ASN A 19 -29.56 -34.15 2.09
CA ASN A 19 -28.55 -33.37 1.39
C ASN A 19 -29.09 -32.03 0.84
N LYS A 20 -28.31 -30.94 0.98
CA LYS A 20 -27.99 -30.01 -0.12
C LYS A 20 -26.82 -29.09 0.26
N TYR A 21 -25.87 -29.00 -0.67
CA TYR A 21 -24.62 -28.23 -0.62
C TYR A 21 -24.83 -26.76 -0.21
N GLY A 22 -24.04 -26.25 0.73
CA GLY A 22 -24.09 -24.86 1.20
C GLY A 22 -22.75 -24.31 1.70
N SER A 23 -22.34 -23.21 1.05
CA SER A 23 -21.36 -22.13 1.35
C SER A 23 -20.04 -22.34 2.11
N ARG A 24 -19.02 -21.60 1.65
CA ARG A 24 -17.68 -21.44 2.19
C ARG A 24 -17.63 -20.26 3.17
N VAL A 25 -18.03 -20.45 4.42
CA VAL A 25 -17.78 -19.48 5.50
C VAL A 25 -17.35 -20.25 6.75
N GLN A 26 -16.16 -19.94 7.27
CA GLN A 26 -15.72 -20.50 8.55
C GLN A 26 -16.20 -19.56 9.67
N VAL A 27 -17.33 -19.91 10.28
CA VAL A 27 -17.86 -19.24 11.47
C VAL A 27 -17.12 -19.79 12.69
N ARG A 28 -16.47 -18.92 13.47
CA ARG A 28 -16.01 -19.27 14.83
C ARG A 28 -17.00 -18.69 15.83
N SER A 29 -17.62 -19.56 16.61
CA SER A 29 -18.34 -19.19 17.83
C SER A 29 -17.42 -19.42 19.02
N LEU A 30 -17.32 -18.44 19.91
CA LEU A 30 -16.58 -18.53 21.17
C LEU A 30 -17.55 -18.96 22.27
N GLY A 31 -17.26 -20.10 22.89
CA GLY A 31 -17.95 -20.64 24.06
C GLY A 31 -16.94 -21.23 25.05
N ASP A 32 -17.25 -21.02 26.32
CA ASP A 32 -16.42 -21.00 27.53
C ASP A 32 -15.31 -22.05 27.77
N ALA A 33 -14.34 -21.59 28.57
CA ALA A 33 -13.29 -22.36 29.22
C ALA A 33 -13.80 -23.04 30.51
N ASP A 34 -13.58 -24.35 30.63
CA ASP A 34 -12.80 -25.00 31.72
C ASP A 34 -13.19 -26.47 31.91
N ALA A 35 -12.20 -27.37 31.88
CA ALA A 35 -11.95 -28.40 32.91
C ALA A 35 -10.86 -29.41 32.45
N ASN A 36 -9.86 -29.59 33.32
CA ASN A 36 -8.80 -30.60 33.24
C ASN A 36 -9.36 -32.04 33.12
N VAL A 37 -8.62 -32.93 32.46
CA VAL A 37 -8.17 -34.24 33.01
C VAL A 37 -7.34 -35.02 31.97
N LEU A 38 -6.38 -35.75 32.52
CA LEU A 38 -5.20 -36.40 31.98
C LEU A 38 -5.39 -37.42 30.85
N SER A 39 -4.34 -37.55 30.05
CA SER A 39 -4.11 -38.60 29.06
C SER A 39 -3.94 -39.99 29.67
N SER A 40 -4.48 -41.02 29.00
CA SER A 40 -3.97 -42.38 29.12
C SER A 40 -4.23 -43.20 27.85
N ASN A 41 -3.12 -43.70 27.27
CA ASN A 41 -2.90 -45.02 26.65
C ASN A 41 -3.75 -45.40 25.43
N SER A 42 -3.19 -45.45 24.21
CA SER A 42 -2.40 -46.56 23.61
C SER A 42 -3.16 -47.89 23.52
N VAL A 43 -3.26 -48.47 22.32
CA VAL A 43 -2.94 -49.89 21.97
C VAL A 43 -3.56 -50.31 20.62
N VAL A 44 -2.66 -50.69 19.70
CA VAL A 44 -2.61 -51.87 18.82
C VAL A 44 -3.78 -52.21 17.88
N VAL A 45 -3.38 -52.37 16.61
CA VAL A 45 -4.11 -53.02 15.51
C VAL A 45 -3.74 -54.52 15.49
N ASN A 46 -4.75 -55.40 15.55
CA ASN A 46 -4.72 -56.76 14.99
C ASN A 46 -5.67 -56.73 13.77
N GLY A 47 -5.41 -57.32 12.61
CA GLY A 47 -4.54 -58.43 12.25
C GLY A 47 -5.40 -59.50 11.60
N THR A 48 -5.30 -59.68 10.28
CA THR A 48 -5.73 -60.93 9.62
C THR A 48 -4.97 -61.15 8.32
N SER A 49 -4.35 -62.34 8.25
CA SER A 49 -3.52 -62.93 7.21
C SER A 49 -4.33 -63.69 6.15
N ILE A 50 -3.77 -63.85 4.96
CA ILE A 50 -3.79 -65.00 3.98
C ILE A 50 -2.95 -64.47 2.79
N GLY A 51 -1.97 -65.09 2.14
CA GLY A 51 -1.42 -66.45 2.08
C GLY A 51 -1.06 -66.75 0.59
N GLY A 52 0.22 -67.02 0.28
CA GLY A 52 0.73 -67.50 -1.04
C GLY A 52 1.31 -66.39 -1.96
N GLU A 53 2.45 -66.49 -2.66
CA GLU A 53 3.34 -67.59 -3.04
C GLU A 53 4.79 -67.09 -3.20
N ARG A 54 5.75 -68.02 -3.14
CA ARG A 54 7.19 -67.80 -3.37
C ARG A 54 7.55 -67.89 -4.85
N GLY A 55 8.36 -66.94 -5.33
CA GLY A 55 9.16 -67.06 -6.56
C GLY A 55 10.51 -66.34 -6.40
N LYS A 56 11.61 -67.08 -6.53
CA LYS A 56 13.00 -66.60 -6.40
C LYS A 56 13.44 -65.78 -7.62
N GLY A 57 14.27 -64.77 -7.39
CA GLY A 57 15.13 -64.14 -8.41
C GLY A 57 15.83 -62.91 -7.83
N GLY A 58 17.13 -63.02 -7.54
CA GLY A 58 17.88 -61.99 -6.81
C GLY A 58 18.35 -60.82 -7.68
N THR A 59 18.64 -59.68 -7.06
CA THR A 59 19.89 -58.89 -7.16
C THR A 59 19.79 -57.59 -6.36
N SER A 60 20.96 -57.09 -5.99
CA SER A 60 21.31 -55.99 -5.09
C SER A 60 20.59 -54.64 -5.27
N ILE A 61 20.48 -53.86 -4.18
CA ILE A 61 21.22 -52.60 -3.93
C ILE A 61 20.66 -51.91 -2.67
N ASP A 62 21.60 -51.49 -1.82
CA ASP A 62 21.44 -50.64 -0.65
C ASP A 62 21.36 -49.14 -1.05
N GLN A 63 20.80 -48.31 -0.15
CA GLN A 63 20.76 -46.84 -0.09
C GLN A 63 19.48 -46.10 -0.51
N GLY A 64 19.04 -45.20 0.40
CA GLY A 64 18.45 -43.93 -0.01
C GLY A 64 17.34 -43.36 0.89
N ASN A 65 17.60 -43.05 2.17
CA ASN A 65 16.62 -42.33 3.00
C ASN A 65 17.14 -41.00 3.59
N GLY A 66 18.03 -40.30 2.87
CA GLY A 66 18.55 -38.98 3.24
C GLY A 66 17.90 -37.79 2.51
N HIS A 67 17.21 -38.00 1.39
CA HIS A 67 16.81 -36.90 0.50
C HIS A 67 15.38 -36.38 0.70
N LEU A 68 14.51 -37.14 1.39
CA LEU A 68 13.11 -36.72 1.59
C LEU A 68 12.95 -35.72 2.76
N ARG A 69 13.78 -35.82 3.80
CA ARG A 69 13.69 -34.96 4.99
C ARG A 69 14.15 -33.52 4.72
N SER A 70 15.22 -33.36 3.93
CA SER A 70 15.75 -32.05 3.50
C SER A 70 14.76 -31.28 2.64
N LYS A 71 14.11 -31.91 1.66
CA LYS A 71 13.10 -31.24 0.81
C LYS A 71 11.85 -30.79 1.58
N VAL A 72 11.47 -31.49 2.65
CA VAL A 72 10.32 -31.10 3.49
C VAL A 72 10.69 -29.95 4.43
N GLU A 73 11.89 -29.97 5.00
CA GLU A 73 12.41 -28.85 5.81
C GLU A 73 12.67 -27.60 4.97
N GLU A 74 13.19 -27.75 3.75
CA GLU A 74 13.41 -26.65 2.81
C GLU A 74 12.07 -26.06 2.31
N LYS A 75 11.08 -26.90 1.98
CA LYS A 75 9.72 -26.43 1.68
C LYS A 75 9.01 -25.78 2.87
N ARG A 76 9.31 -26.20 4.11
CA ARG A 76 8.80 -25.54 5.32
C ARG A 76 9.50 -24.20 5.54
N ARG A 77 10.83 -24.14 5.44
CA ARG A 77 11.60 -22.89 5.52
C ARG A 77 11.19 -21.88 4.46
N VAL A 78 11.00 -22.30 3.21
CA VAL A 78 10.51 -21.43 2.13
C VAL A 78 9.07 -20.95 2.40
N LYS A 79 8.21 -21.79 2.99
CA LYS A 79 6.86 -21.38 3.41
C LYS A 79 6.88 -20.44 4.60
N ASP A 80 7.79 -20.64 5.56
CA ASP A 80 7.94 -19.81 6.74
C ASP A 80 8.59 -18.45 6.38
N GLU A 81 9.62 -18.42 5.52
CA GLU A 81 10.20 -17.20 4.95
C GLU A 81 9.18 -16.42 4.10
N ALA A 82 8.32 -17.11 3.34
CA ALA A 82 7.22 -16.50 2.59
C ALA A 82 6.09 -15.97 3.49
N LEU A 83 6.01 -16.43 4.75
CA LEU A 83 5.12 -15.90 5.79
C LEU A 83 5.76 -14.74 6.57
N GLU A 84 7.09 -14.61 6.52
CA GLU A 84 7.84 -13.54 7.21
C GLU A 84 8.02 -12.28 6.35
N THR A 85 8.11 -12.41 5.02
CA THR A 85 8.27 -11.23 4.15
C THR A 85 7.49 -11.35 2.83
N LEU A 86 6.80 -10.26 2.47
CA LEU A 86 6.12 -10.14 1.19
C LEU A 86 7.14 -9.71 0.12
N LYS A 87 7.16 -10.36 -1.04
CA LYS A 87 8.01 -9.93 -2.16
C LYS A 87 7.40 -8.70 -2.86
N PRO A 88 8.20 -7.83 -3.49
CA PRO A 88 7.68 -6.79 -4.36
C PRO A 88 6.85 -7.38 -5.50
N LEU A 89 5.97 -6.54 -6.06
CA LEU A 89 5.11 -6.89 -7.19
C LEU A 89 4.15 -8.06 -6.90
N TRP A 90 3.79 -8.20 -5.63
CA TRP A 90 2.78 -9.17 -5.21
C TRP A 90 1.41 -8.82 -5.79
N ASN A 91 0.58 -9.85 -5.97
CA ASN A 91 -0.80 -9.68 -6.44
C ASN A 91 -1.69 -9.28 -5.26
N ASP A 92 -2.19 -8.05 -5.28
CA ASP A 92 -3.09 -7.50 -4.27
C ASP A 92 -4.56 -7.86 -4.49
N GLY A 93 -4.88 -8.47 -5.64
CA GLY A 93 -6.22 -8.91 -6.01
C GLY A 93 -7.17 -7.75 -6.31
N TYR A 94 -6.68 -6.52 -6.41
CA TYR A 94 -7.53 -5.39 -6.77
C TYR A 94 -8.13 -5.60 -8.16
N GLY A 95 -9.43 -5.33 -8.33
CA GLY A 95 -10.17 -5.59 -9.56
C GLY A 95 -10.56 -7.05 -9.81
N THR A 96 -10.15 -8.01 -8.96
CA THR A 96 -10.56 -9.43 -9.11
C THR A 96 -11.91 -9.77 -8.49
N GLU A 97 -12.30 -9.02 -7.46
CA GLU A 97 -13.66 -8.98 -6.94
C GLU A 97 -14.28 -7.65 -7.37
N THR A 98 -15.60 -7.63 -7.51
CA THR A 98 -16.36 -6.48 -8.00
C THR A 98 -17.60 -6.25 -7.13
N VAL A 99 -18.33 -5.16 -7.41
CA VAL A 99 -19.62 -4.89 -6.76
C VAL A 99 -20.65 -5.99 -7.04
N ARG A 100 -20.52 -6.74 -8.14
CA ARG A 100 -21.38 -7.90 -8.37
C ARG A 100 -21.14 -8.99 -7.32
N ASP A 101 -19.89 -9.27 -7.01
CA ASP A 101 -19.50 -10.25 -6.00
C ASP A 101 -19.99 -9.83 -4.61
N PHE A 102 -19.98 -8.52 -4.31
CA PHE A 102 -20.63 -7.96 -3.12
C PHE A 102 -22.10 -8.38 -3.06
N PHE A 103 -22.89 -8.12 -4.11
CA PHE A 103 -24.31 -8.45 -4.10
C PHE A 103 -24.59 -9.94 -4.08
N ASP A 104 -23.80 -10.75 -4.79
CA ASP A 104 -23.95 -12.20 -4.79
C ASP A 104 -23.65 -12.80 -3.40
N MET A 105 -22.62 -12.32 -2.71
CA MET A 105 -22.34 -12.70 -1.32
C MET A 105 -23.39 -12.15 -0.34
N ALA A 106 -23.88 -10.93 -0.59
CA ALA A 106 -24.91 -10.33 0.26
C ALA A 106 -26.18 -11.18 0.26
N LYS A 107 -26.62 -11.72 -0.88
CA LYS A 107 -27.77 -12.64 -0.97
C LYS A 107 -27.65 -13.87 -0.06
N ASP A 108 -26.43 -14.36 0.16
CA ASP A 108 -26.20 -15.51 1.04
C ASP A 108 -26.16 -15.08 2.51
N ILE A 109 -25.58 -13.93 2.83
CA ILE A 109 -25.39 -13.47 4.21
C ILE A 109 -26.66 -12.87 4.83
N VAL A 110 -27.56 -12.34 3.99
CA VAL A 110 -28.85 -11.74 4.44
C VAL A 110 -29.94 -12.78 4.65
N LYS A 111 -29.72 -14.05 4.27
CA LYS A 111 -30.66 -15.14 4.55
C LYS A 111 -30.93 -15.20 6.06
N HIS A 112 -32.20 -15.35 6.40
CA HIS A 112 -32.65 -15.44 7.78
C HIS A 112 -31.91 -16.53 8.54
N ASP A 113 -30.98 -16.13 9.40
CA ASP A 113 -30.41 -17.00 10.43
C ASP A 113 -30.77 -16.58 11.86
N GLY A 114 -31.41 -15.41 12.02
CA GLY A 114 -31.96 -14.93 13.30
C GLY A 114 -30.93 -14.73 14.42
N GLY A 115 -29.64 -14.82 14.10
CA GLY A 115 -28.56 -14.73 15.10
C GLY A 115 -28.28 -13.30 15.57
N PRO A 116 -27.53 -13.13 16.67
CA PRO A 116 -27.04 -11.82 17.09
C PRO A 116 -25.95 -11.28 16.11
N PRO A 117 -25.57 -9.99 16.23
CA PRO A 117 -24.40 -9.45 15.54
C PRO A 117 -23.15 -10.27 15.85
N ARG A 118 -22.31 -10.51 14.83
CA ARG A 118 -21.21 -11.47 14.91
C ARG A 118 -20.05 -11.12 13.98
N TRP A 119 -18.86 -11.57 14.35
CA TRP A 119 -17.65 -11.43 13.53
C TRP A 119 -17.52 -12.60 12.54
N PHE A 120 -17.02 -12.31 11.35
CA PHE A 120 -16.54 -13.33 10.42
C PHE A 120 -15.23 -12.89 9.77
N CYS A 121 -14.45 -13.86 9.30
CA CYS A 121 -13.24 -13.60 8.51
C CYS A 121 -13.51 -13.96 7.05
N PRO A 122 -13.37 -13.01 6.10
CA PRO A 122 -13.54 -13.30 4.68
C PRO A 122 -12.48 -14.31 4.20
N VAL A 123 -12.93 -15.37 3.51
CA VAL A 123 -12.01 -16.41 2.99
C VAL A 123 -10.99 -15.82 2.01
N SER A 124 -11.36 -14.77 1.27
CA SER A 124 -10.50 -14.09 0.32
C SER A 124 -9.31 -13.35 0.96
N CYS A 125 -9.35 -13.07 2.27
CA CYS A 125 -8.20 -12.52 3.00
C CYS A 125 -7.02 -13.50 3.05
N GLY A 126 -7.29 -14.80 2.99
CA GLY A 126 -6.26 -15.83 3.10
C GLY A 126 -5.53 -15.76 4.44
N ARG A 127 -4.23 -16.08 4.43
CA ARG A 127 -3.40 -16.07 5.63
C ARG A 127 -2.52 -14.80 5.65
N PRO A 128 -2.58 -14.00 6.73
CA PRO A 128 -1.74 -12.80 6.84
C PRO A 128 -0.28 -13.13 7.11
N LEU A 129 0.56 -12.10 6.97
CA LEU A 129 1.95 -12.13 7.42
C LEU A 129 2.02 -12.42 8.93
N LYS A 130 3.15 -12.99 9.34
CA LYS A 130 3.42 -13.23 10.75
C LYS A 130 3.39 -11.90 11.52
N ASP A 131 2.82 -11.93 12.71
CA ASP A 131 2.68 -10.78 13.60
C ASP A 131 1.81 -9.62 13.09
N SER A 132 1.03 -9.81 12.02
CA SER A 132 0.05 -8.86 11.53
C SER A 132 -0.90 -8.34 12.63
N PRO A 133 -1.18 -7.02 12.67
CA PRO A 133 -2.19 -6.47 13.56
C PRO A 133 -3.61 -6.86 13.12
N ILE A 134 -4.56 -6.80 14.04
CA ILE A 134 -5.96 -7.05 13.74
C ILE A 134 -6.64 -5.81 13.14
N LEU A 135 -7.49 -6.03 12.15
CA LEU A 135 -8.36 -5.04 11.52
C LEU A 135 -9.81 -5.47 11.68
N LEU A 136 -10.56 -4.67 12.45
CA LEU A 136 -11.99 -4.83 12.67
C LEU A 136 -12.75 -3.89 11.73
N PHE A 137 -13.47 -4.46 10.76
CA PHE A 137 -14.35 -3.72 9.87
C PHE A 137 -15.75 -3.59 10.46
N LEU A 138 -16.24 -2.35 10.52
CA LEU A 138 -17.55 -1.97 11.04
C LEU A 138 -18.40 -1.48 9.85
N PRO A 139 -19.49 -2.19 9.50
CA PRO A 139 -20.25 -1.93 8.28
C PRO A 139 -21.08 -0.65 8.35
N GLY A 140 -21.54 -0.21 7.18
CA GLY A 140 -22.56 0.80 7.03
C GLY A 140 -23.95 0.32 7.47
N MET A 141 -24.98 1.05 7.04
CA MET A 141 -26.37 0.72 7.38
C MET A 141 -26.82 -0.65 6.86
N ASP A 142 -26.21 -1.14 5.77
CA ASP A 142 -26.45 -2.46 5.20
C ASP A 142 -26.17 -3.58 6.22
N GLY A 143 -25.22 -3.39 7.13
CA GLY A 143 -24.88 -4.36 8.17
C GLY A 143 -24.27 -5.67 7.66
N THR A 144 -23.99 -5.80 6.36
CA THR A 144 -23.52 -7.07 5.79
C THR A 144 -22.13 -7.45 6.28
N GLY A 145 -21.26 -6.46 6.52
CA GLY A 145 -19.83 -6.68 6.77
C GLY A 145 -19.00 -6.92 5.51
N LEU A 146 -19.61 -6.80 4.31
CA LEU A 146 -18.96 -7.09 3.03
C LEU A 146 -18.39 -5.84 2.32
N GLY A 147 -18.47 -4.66 2.94
CA GLY A 147 -18.03 -3.39 2.34
C GLY A 147 -16.53 -3.31 1.99
N LEU A 148 -15.71 -4.26 2.42
CA LEU A 148 -14.29 -4.38 2.06
C LEU A 148 -14.00 -5.44 0.99
N VAL A 149 -15.01 -5.97 0.28
CA VAL A 149 -14.82 -7.09 -0.65
C VAL A 149 -13.70 -6.85 -1.67
N LEU A 150 -13.59 -5.63 -2.20
CA LEU A 150 -12.57 -5.23 -3.18
C LEU A 150 -11.15 -5.18 -2.59
N HIS A 151 -11.05 -5.10 -1.26
CA HIS A 151 -9.81 -4.88 -0.53
C HIS A 151 -9.38 -6.09 0.32
N HIS A 152 -10.24 -7.10 0.50
CA HIS A 152 -9.99 -8.25 1.36
C HIS A 152 -8.66 -8.96 1.04
N LYS A 153 -8.34 -9.17 -0.24
CA LYS A 153 -7.10 -9.84 -0.66
C LYS A 153 -5.86 -9.05 -0.26
N ALA A 154 -5.87 -7.74 -0.47
CA ALA A 154 -4.75 -6.85 -0.13
C ALA A 154 -4.60 -6.71 1.39
N LEU A 155 -5.69 -6.38 2.09
CA LEU A 155 -5.70 -6.20 3.54
C LEU A 155 -5.35 -7.50 4.26
N GLY A 156 -5.86 -8.63 3.80
CA GLY A 156 -5.61 -9.96 4.38
C GLY A 156 -4.15 -10.42 4.27
N LYS A 157 -3.29 -9.74 3.50
CA LYS A 157 -1.83 -9.94 3.57
C LYS A 157 -1.21 -9.28 4.79
N ALA A 158 -1.71 -8.10 5.17
CA ALA A 158 -1.10 -7.25 6.18
C ALA A 158 -1.82 -7.30 7.54
N PHE A 159 -3.08 -7.75 7.56
CA PHE A 159 -3.96 -7.72 8.72
C PHE A 159 -4.67 -9.05 8.95
N GLU A 160 -4.96 -9.36 10.21
CA GLU A 160 -6.04 -10.28 10.57
C GLU A 160 -7.37 -9.54 10.43
N VAL A 161 -8.09 -9.76 9.32
CA VAL A 161 -9.32 -9.01 8.99
C VAL A 161 -10.56 -9.70 9.52
N TRP A 162 -11.28 -9.05 10.43
CA TRP A 162 -12.59 -9.48 10.92
C TRP A 162 -13.64 -8.45 10.55
N CYS A 163 -14.73 -8.91 9.95
CA CYS A 163 -15.85 -8.07 9.54
C CYS A 163 -17.04 -8.30 10.46
N LEU A 164 -17.61 -7.21 10.98
CA LEU A 164 -18.84 -7.27 11.75
C LEU A 164 -20.03 -7.43 10.82
N HIS A 165 -20.82 -8.48 11.03
CA HIS A 165 -22.12 -8.66 10.41
C HIS A 165 -23.20 -8.33 11.44
N ILE A 166 -24.12 -7.45 11.06
CA ILE A 166 -25.32 -7.06 11.81
C ILE A 166 -26.53 -7.56 11.01
N PRO A 167 -27.14 -8.69 11.40
CA PRO A 167 -28.23 -9.31 10.66
C PRO A 167 -29.37 -8.33 10.35
N VAL A 168 -30.02 -8.53 9.21
CA VAL A 168 -31.06 -7.62 8.69
C VAL A 168 -32.18 -7.37 9.71
N HIS A 169 -32.59 -8.41 10.43
CA HIS A 169 -33.66 -8.34 11.43
C HIS A 169 -33.17 -8.06 12.85
N ASP A 170 -31.86 -7.89 13.05
CA ASP A 170 -31.31 -7.52 14.35
C ASP A 170 -31.81 -6.12 14.76
N ARG A 171 -32.16 -6.00 16.05
CA ARG A 171 -32.65 -4.77 16.68
C ARG A 171 -31.78 -4.38 17.88
N THR A 172 -30.52 -4.79 17.89
CA THR A 172 -29.59 -4.41 18.94
C THR A 172 -29.44 -2.88 18.95
N PRO A 173 -29.64 -2.20 20.10
CA PRO A 173 -29.48 -0.75 20.19
C PRO A 173 -28.01 -0.35 20.00
N PHE A 174 -27.77 0.93 19.71
CA PHE A 174 -26.43 1.42 19.39
C PHE A 174 -25.41 1.12 20.50
N GLU A 175 -25.77 1.33 21.76
CA GLU A 175 -24.94 1.04 22.92
C GLU A 175 -24.58 -0.44 23.04
N GLY A 176 -25.50 -1.34 22.63
CA GLY A 176 -25.24 -2.77 22.56
C GLY A 176 -24.17 -3.12 21.53
N LEU A 177 -24.24 -2.50 20.34
CA LEU A 177 -23.21 -2.64 19.31
C LEU A 177 -21.86 -2.07 19.77
N VAL A 178 -21.86 -0.91 20.43
CA VAL A 178 -20.64 -0.31 21.02
C VAL A 178 -20.00 -1.27 22.02
N LYS A 179 -20.81 -1.87 22.90
CA LYS A 179 -20.33 -2.83 23.90
C LYS A 179 -19.70 -4.07 23.26
N LEU A 180 -20.34 -4.65 22.24
CA LEU A 180 -19.83 -5.82 21.53
C LEU A 180 -18.45 -5.57 20.90
N VAL A 181 -18.29 -4.43 20.21
CA VAL A 181 -17.01 -4.07 19.60
C VAL A 181 -15.98 -3.72 20.67
N GLU A 182 -16.37 -3.01 21.73
CA GLU A 182 -15.50 -2.69 22.87
C GLU A 182 -14.96 -3.94 23.57
N GLU A 183 -15.79 -4.96 23.79
CA GLU A 183 -15.38 -6.24 24.38
C GLU A 183 -14.32 -6.92 23.51
N THR A 184 -14.53 -6.94 22.20
CA THR A 184 -13.56 -7.48 21.23
C THR A 184 -12.24 -6.71 21.30
N VAL A 185 -12.30 -5.37 21.26
CA VAL A 185 -11.11 -4.50 21.35
C VAL A 185 -10.34 -4.73 22.64
N ARG A 186 -11.02 -4.83 23.78
CA ARG A 186 -10.37 -5.06 25.08
C ARG A 186 -9.76 -6.45 25.19
N PHE A 187 -10.43 -7.45 24.64
CA PHE A 187 -9.92 -8.82 24.59
C PHE A 187 -8.64 -8.90 23.75
N GLU A 188 -8.65 -8.37 22.53
CA GLU A 188 -7.48 -8.35 21.65
C GLU A 188 -6.33 -7.53 22.24
N HIS A 189 -6.64 -6.40 22.89
CA HIS A 189 -5.63 -5.62 23.60
C HIS A 189 -5.01 -6.39 24.77
N ALA A 190 -5.81 -7.16 25.53
CA ALA A 190 -5.29 -7.99 26.61
C ALA A 190 -4.38 -9.11 26.10
N LEU A 191 -4.69 -9.69 24.94
CA LEU A 191 -3.86 -10.71 24.29
C LEU A 191 -2.55 -10.15 23.74
N SER A 192 -2.59 -8.94 23.15
CA SER A 192 -1.43 -8.30 22.53
C SER A 192 -1.34 -6.80 22.87
N PRO A 193 -0.91 -6.43 24.10
CA PRO A 193 -0.96 -5.04 24.59
C PRO A 193 -0.13 -4.03 23.80
N HIS A 194 0.86 -4.51 23.04
CA HIS A 194 1.78 -3.67 22.25
C HIS A 194 1.42 -3.60 20.77
N LYS A 195 0.47 -4.40 20.30
CA LYS A 195 0.00 -4.37 18.91
C LYS A 195 -1.15 -3.37 18.79
N PRO A 196 -1.14 -2.51 17.75
CA PRO A 196 -2.27 -1.63 17.48
C PRO A 196 -3.46 -2.43 16.97
N ILE A 197 -4.66 -1.91 17.24
CA ILE A 197 -5.93 -2.45 16.73
C ILE A 197 -6.53 -1.44 15.75
N TYR A 198 -6.85 -1.91 14.55
CA TYR A 198 -7.41 -1.07 13.49
C TYR A 198 -8.93 -1.19 13.49
N LEU A 199 -9.62 -0.04 13.50
CA LEU A 199 -11.07 0.05 13.32
C LEU A 199 -11.36 0.74 11.99
N VAL A 200 -11.86 -0.02 11.01
CA VAL A 200 -12.30 0.53 9.72
C VAL A 200 -13.81 0.71 9.78
N GLY A 201 -14.27 1.95 9.89
CA GLY A 201 -15.69 2.27 10.00
C GLY A 201 -16.23 2.88 8.71
N ASP A 202 -17.18 2.21 8.07
CA ASP A 202 -17.85 2.72 6.87
C ASP A 202 -19.20 3.35 7.23
N SER A 203 -19.42 4.61 6.84
CA SER A 203 -20.66 5.35 7.08
C SER A 203 -21.12 5.27 8.55
N PHE A 204 -22.21 4.53 8.84
CA PHE A 204 -22.68 4.21 10.19
C PHE A 204 -21.58 3.60 11.08
N GLY A 205 -20.77 2.68 10.54
CA GLY A 205 -19.65 2.06 11.23
C GLY A 205 -18.58 3.06 11.68
N GLY A 206 -18.50 4.22 11.02
CA GLY A 206 -17.64 5.33 11.46
C GLY A 206 -18.08 5.92 12.81
N CYS A 207 -19.39 6.06 13.04
CA CYS A 207 -19.92 6.47 14.34
C CYS A 207 -19.61 5.44 15.43
N LEU A 208 -19.72 4.14 15.09
CA LEU A 208 -19.41 3.04 15.99
C LEU A 208 -17.92 3.01 16.38
N ALA A 209 -17.02 3.17 15.39
CA ALA A 209 -15.58 3.26 15.62
C ALA A 209 -15.21 4.41 16.57
N LEU A 210 -15.77 5.61 16.33
CA LEU A 210 -15.55 6.78 17.17
C LEU A 210 -16.07 6.58 18.60
N ALA A 211 -17.25 5.97 18.75
CA ALA A 211 -17.81 5.66 20.05
C ALA A 211 -16.94 4.69 20.85
N VAL A 212 -16.49 3.59 20.23
CA VAL A 212 -15.59 2.61 20.86
C VAL A 212 -14.26 3.25 21.25
N ALA A 213 -13.68 4.05 20.36
CA ALA A 213 -12.42 4.74 20.62
C ALA A 213 -12.53 5.76 21.78
N SER A 214 -13.64 6.49 21.87
CA SER A 214 -13.89 7.45 22.94
C SER A 214 -13.96 6.80 24.33
N ARG A 215 -14.36 5.53 24.40
CA ARG A 215 -14.46 4.75 25.66
C ARG A 215 -13.15 4.06 26.03
N ASN A 216 -12.20 3.97 25.11
CA ASN A 216 -10.95 3.23 25.28
C ASN A 216 -9.71 4.09 24.91
N PRO A 217 -9.55 5.29 25.50
CA PRO A 217 -8.50 6.24 25.10
C PRO A 217 -7.08 5.78 25.42
N ALA A 218 -6.91 4.76 26.26
CA ALA A 218 -5.61 4.20 26.63
C ALA A 218 -5.14 3.08 25.68
N ILE A 219 -6.06 2.49 24.90
CA ILE A 219 -5.73 1.44 23.93
C ILE A 219 -5.20 2.09 22.66
N ASP A 220 -4.15 1.48 22.09
CA ASP A 220 -3.55 1.94 20.84
C ASP A 220 -4.44 1.59 19.64
N LEU A 221 -5.37 2.49 19.34
CA LEU A 221 -6.32 2.37 18.23
C LEU A 221 -5.91 3.22 17.04
N VAL A 222 -6.10 2.67 15.84
CA VAL A 222 -6.02 3.39 14.57
C VAL A 222 -7.39 3.32 13.89
N LEU A 223 -8.01 4.48 13.67
CA LEU A 223 -9.33 4.59 13.05
C LEU A 223 -9.17 4.99 11.59
N ILE A 224 -9.85 4.27 10.70
CA ILE A 224 -9.98 4.61 9.29
C ILE A 224 -11.47 4.74 9.00
N LEU A 225 -11.93 5.96 8.74
CA LEU A 225 -13.34 6.30 8.64
C LEU A 225 -13.68 6.64 7.18
N SER A 226 -14.48 5.81 6.53
CA SER A 226 -15.01 6.06 5.19
C SER A 226 -16.35 6.76 5.30
N ASN A 227 -16.46 7.98 4.77
CA ASN A 227 -17.68 8.80 4.75
C ASN A 227 -18.50 8.73 6.06
N PRO A 228 -17.89 9.00 7.24
CA PRO A 228 -18.51 8.73 8.52
C PRO A 228 -19.83 9.48 8.67
N ALA A 229 -20.86 8.76 9.12
CA ALA A 229 -22.23 9.29 9.21
C ALA A 229 -22.45 10.27 10.39
N THR A 230 -21.38 10.78 11.00
CA THR A 230 -21.43 11.80 12.06
C THR A 230 -22.05 13.12 11.59
N SER A 231 -22.16 13.35 10.28
CA SER A 231 -22.89 14.44 9.66
C SER A 231 -24.34 14.14 9.32
N PHE A 232 -24.91 12.99 9.72
CA PHE A 232 -26.24 12.55 9.26
C PHE A 232 -27.33 13.61 9.43
N GLY A 233 -27.32 14.38 10.53
CA GLY A 233 -28.27 15.48 10.75
C GLY A 233 -28.22 16.62 9.71
N ARG A 234 -27.16 16.69 8.90
CA ARG A 234 -26.96 17.62 7.77
C ARG A 234 -27.06 16.91 6.41
N SER A 235 -27.54 15.66 6.37
CA SER A 235 -27.71 14.89 5.14
C SER A 235 -28.63 15.61 4.16
N GLN A 236 -28.29 15.54 2.86
CA GLN A 236 -29.13 16.06 1.78
C GLN A 236 -30.50 15.35 1.71
N LEU A 237 -30.58 14.13 2.27
CA LEU A 237 -31.77 13.30 2.31
C LEU A 237 -32.67 13.59 3.53
N GLN A 238 -32.27 14.52 4.43
CA GLN A 238 -33.07 14.88 5.61
C GLN A 238 -34.55 15.18 5.29
N PRO A 239 -34.89 15.95 4.24
CA PRO A 239 -36.30 16.23 3.91
C PRO A 239 -37.11 15.00 3.51
N LEU A 240 -36.46 13.92 3.08
CA LEU A 240 -37.13 12.71 2.58
C LEU A 240 -37.50 11.75 3.71
N PHE A 241 -36.80 11.77 4.85
CA PHE A 241 -37.05 10.80 5.93
C PHE A 241 -38.46 10.86 6.53
N PRO A 242 -39.05 12.04 6.82
CA PRO A 242 -40.44 12.11 7.29
C PRO A 242 -41.45 11.58 6.25
N ILE A 243 -41.15 11.76 4.96
CA ILE A 243 -41.99 11.25 3.86
C ILE A 243 -41.90 9.74 3.81
N LEU A 244 -40.69 9.17 3.94
CA LEU A 244 -40.48 7.72 4.01
C LEU A 244 -41.20 7.08 5.21
N GLU A 245 -41.19 7.75 6.37
CA GLU A 245 -41.93 7.30 7.56
C GLU A 245 -43.45 7.34 7.36
N ALA A 246 -43.96 8.25 6.53
CA ALA A 246 -45.39 8.50 6.30
C ALA A 246 -45.96 7.90 4.99
N MET A 247 -45.11 7.31 4.14
CA MET A 247 -45.50 6.84 2.80
C MET A 247 -46.50 5.66 2.88
N PRO A 248 -47.50 5.55 1.99
CA PRO A 248 -48.40 4.40 1.92
C PRO A 248 -47.70 3.13 1.41
N ASP A 249 -48.08 1.96 1.94
CA ASP A 249 -47.42 0.66 1.69
C ASP A 249 -47.16 0.33 0.21
N GLY A 250 -48.02 0.78 -0.72
CA GLY A 250 -47.87 0.53 -2.15
C GLY A 250 -46.75 1.28 -2.88
N LEU A 251 -46.19 2.35 -2.28
CA LEU A 251 -45.12 3.18 -2.90
C LEU A 251 -43.72 2.86 -2.34
N HIS A 252 -43.63 2.07 -1.27
CA HIS A 252 -42.36 1.74 -0.61
C HIS A 252 -41.44 0.86 -1.45
N SER A 253 -41.98 0.10 -2.40
CA SER A 253 -41.19 -0.74 -3.31
C SER A 253 -40.22 0.07 -4.18
N ALA A 254 -40.44 1.38 -4.35
CA ALA A 254 -39.54 2.27 -5.08
C ALA A 254 -38.37 2.81 -4.23
N VAL A 255 -38.45 2.71 -2.89
CA VAL A 255 -37.47 3.29 -1.96
C VAL A 255 -36.10 2.62 -2.05
N PRO A 256 -35.97 1.27 -2.08
CA PRO A 256 -34.67 0.62 -2.28
C PRO A 256 -34.00 1.02 -3.60
N TYR A 257 -34.77 1.19 -4.69
CA TYR A 257 -34.23 1.65 -5.98
C TYR A 257 -33.70 3.08 -5.91
N LEU A 258 -34.42 3.99 -5.26
CA LEU A 258 -33.97 5.36 -5.06
C LEU A 258 -32.71 5.42 -4.19
N LEU A 259 -32.65 4.63 -3.10
CA LEU A 259 -31.46 4.54 -2.26
C LEU A 259 -30.27 3.97 -3.02
N SER A 260 -30.46 2.90 -3.80
CA SER A 260 -29.40 2.29 -4.61
C SER A 260 -28.77 3.27 -5.60
N SER A 261 -29.58 4.19 -6.15
CA SER A 261 -29.13 5.19 -7.14
C SER A 261 -28.33 6.34 -6.52
N ILE A 262 -28.41 6.52 -5.20
CA ILE A 262 -27.82 7.65 -4.46
C ILE A 262 -26.61 7.19 -3.63
N MET A 263 -26.50 5.89 -3.33
CA MET A 263 -25.44 5.33 -2.48
C MET A 263 -24.05 5.23 -3.14
N GLY A 264 -23.93 5.24 -4.46
CA GLY A 264 -22.61 5.21 -5.10
C GLY A 264 -22.65 5.61 -6.57
N ASP A 265 -21.48 5.88 -7.15
CA ASP A 265 -21.35 6.19 -8.58
C ASP A 265 -21.32 4.88 -9.39
N PRO A 266 -22.36 4.57 -10.18
CA PRO A 266 -22.45 3.29 -10.91
C PRO A 266 -21.36 3.15 -11.98
N VAL A 267 -20.84 4.25 -12.52
CA VAL A 267 -19.72 4.22 -13.48
C VAL A 267 -18.46 3.80 -12.76
N LYS A 268 -18.20 4.34 -11.56
CA LYS A 268 -17.05 3.95 -10.72
C LYS A 268 -17.16 2.51 -10.25
N MET A 269 -18.34 2.05 -9.82
CA MET A 269 -18.57 0.64 -9.45
C MET A 269 -18.30 -0.32 -10.62
N ALA A 270 -18.73 0.04 -11.82
CA ALA A 270 -18.52 -0.76 -13.02
C ALA A 270 -17.07 -0.75 -13.53
N ALA A 271 -16.28 0.26 -13.17
CA ALA A 271 -14.91 0.45 -13.64
C ALA A 271 -13.85 -0.31 -12.82
N VAL A 272 -14.21 -0.89 -11.67
CA VAL A 272 -13.27 -1.54 -10.71
C VAL A 272 -12.35 -2.59 -11.35
N ASN A 273 -12.82 -3.31 -12.37
CA ASN A 273 -12.05 -4.36 -13.07
C ASN A 273 -11.53 -3.92 -14.45
N ILE A 274 -11.55 -2.61 -14.74
CA ILE A 274 -11.15 -2.04 -16.02
C ILE A 274 -9.82 -1.33 -15.85
N GLU A 275 -8.74 -2.03 -16.20
CA GLU A 275 -7.40 -1.45 -16.13
C GLU A 275 -7.25 -0.24 -17.06
N SER A 276 -6.52 0.76 -16.57
CA SER A 276 -6.13 1.93 -17.36
C SER A 276 -5.09 1.63 -18.45
N SER A 277 -4.69 0.38 -18.63
CA SER A 277 -3.79 -0.07 -19.69
C SER A 277 -4.55 -0.38 -21.00
N PHE A 278 -5.85 -0.68 -20.94
CA PHE A 278 -6.62 -1.10 -22.11
C PHE A 278 -6.79 0.04 -23.15
N PRO A 279 -6.93 -0.28 -24.46
CA PRO A 279 -7.29 0.72 -25.46
C PRO A 279 -8.67 1.37 -25.18
N PRO A 280 -8.90 2.64 -25.56
CA PRO A 280 -10.16 3.35 -25.27
C PRO A 280 -11.42 2.61 -25.70
N GLY A 281 -11.43 2.01 -26.90
CA GLY A 281 -12.57 1.23 -27.40
C GLY A 281 -12.89 0.00 -26.54
N GLN A 282 -11.86 -0.72 -26.07
CA GLN A 282 -12.06 -1.87 -25.19
C GLN A 282 -12.52 -1.45 -23.79
N ARG A 283 -12.04 -0.31 -23.27
CA ARG A 283 -12.53 0.23 -21.99
C ARG A 283 -14.01 0.54 -22.06
N PHE A 284 -14.45 1.22 -23.12
CA PHE A 284 -15.86 1.56 -23.32
C PHE A 284 -16.73 0.30 -23.40
N GLU A 285 -16.32 -0.70 -24.17
CA GLU A 285 -17.06 -1.95 -24.31
C GLU A 285 -17.18 -2.71 -22.97
N ARG A 286 -16.07 -2.81 -22.23
CA ARG A 286 -16.05 -3.44 -20.90
C ARG A 286 -16.91 -2.68 -19.90
N LEU A 287 -16.83 -1.35 -19.89
CA LEU A 287 -17.64 -0.51 -19.02
C LEU A 287 -19.13 -0.70 -19.29
N SER A 288 -19.53 -0.68 -20.57
CA SER A 288 -20.91 -0.94 -20.99
C SER A 288 -21.40 -2.32 -20.52
N ARG A 289 -20.58 -3.36 -20.69
CA ARG A 289 -20.88 -4.72 -20.20
C ARG A 289 -21.01 -4.78 -18.68
N SER A 290 -20.09 -4.15 -17.94
CA SER A 290 -20.12 -4.11 -16.48
C SER A 290 -21.33 -3.35 -15.96
N LEU A 291 -21.67 -2.19 -16.53
CA LEU A 291 -22.87 -1.41 -16.19
C LEU A 291 -24.15 -2.22 -16.45
N THR A 292 -24.25 -2.88 -17.60
CA THR A 292 -25.40 -3.75 -17.91
C THR A 292 -25.51 -4.90 -16.90
N GLY A 293 -24.37 -5.45 -16.48
CA GLY A 293 -24.29 -6.49 -15.46
C GLY A 293 -24.69 -6.05 -14.05
N LEU A 294 -24.71 -4.75 -13.75
CA LEU A 294 -25.18 -4.21 -12.46
C LEU A 294 -26.71 -4.03 -12.41
N LEU A 295 -27.38 -3.88 -13.57
CA LEU A 295 -28.83 -3.65 -13.63
C LEU A 295 -29.67 -4.70 -12.87
N PRO A 296 -29.37 -6.02 -12.92
CA PRO A 296 -30.14 -7.03 -12.19
C PRO A 296 -30.02 -6.90 -10.65
N TYR A 297 -29.06 -6.14 -10.15
CA TYR A 297 -28.81 -5.96 -8.72
C TYR A 297 -29.45 -4.70 -8.13
N LEU A 298 -30.03 -3.82 -8.97
CA LEU A 298 -30.74 -2.63 -8.50
C LEU A 298 -31.92 -2.98 -7.56
N SER A 299 -32.53 -4.16 -7.75
CA SER A 299 -33.59 -4.68 -6.87
C SER A 299 -33.08 -5.41 -5.63
N GLY A 300 -31.80 -5.83 -5.60
CA GLY A 300 -31.22 -6.63 -4.52
C GLY A 300 -31.04 -5.87 -3.20
N PHE A 301 -31.23 -4.55 -3.20
CA PHE A 301 -31.23 -3.74 -1.99
C PHE A 301 -32.43 -4.01 -1.07
N ASP A 302 -33.56 -4.46 -1.63
CA ASP A 302 -34.75 -4.80 -0.82
C ASP A 302 -34.46 -5.97 0.13
N ASP A 303 -33.63 -6.93 -0.31
CA ASP A 303 -33.19 -8.05 0.53
C ASP A 303 -32.22 -7.62 1.65
N ILE A 304 -31.43 -6.57 1.42
CA ILE A 304 -30.41 -6.09 2.37
C ILE A 304 -31.01 -5.15 3.42
N ILE A 305 -31.89 -4.23 3.00
CA ILE A 305 -32.56 -3.28 3.89
C ILE A 305 -34.06 -3.26 3.58
N PRO A 306 -34.82 -4.27 4.05
CA PRO A 306 -36.28 -4.27 3.96
C PRO A 306 -36.87 -3.06 4.70
N ARG A 307 -38.09 -2.66 4.34
CA ARG A 307 -38.83 -1.51 4.90
C ARG A 307 -38.72 -1.36 6.43
N ASP A 308 -39.15 -2.36 7.18
CA ASP A 308 -39.21 -2.27 8.65
C ASP A 308 -37.80 -2.19 9.26
N THR A 309 -36.81 -2.73 8.56
CA THR A 309 -35.39 -2.60 8.91
C THR A 309 -34.86 -1.21 8.60
N LEU A 310 -35.24 -0.60 7.46
CA LEU A 310 -34.81 0.76 7.10
C LEU A 310 -35.19 1.77 8.19
N LEU A 311 -36.45 1.76 8.64
CA LEU A 311 -36.92 2.67 9.70
C LEU A 311 -36.16 2.47 11.02
N TRP A 312 -35.89 1.22 11.38
CA TRP A 312 -35.06 0.90 12.53
C TRP A 312 -33.62 1.43 12.37
N LYS A 313 -32.99 1.19 11.22
CA LYS A 313 -31.61 1.62 10.93
C LYS A 313 -31.49 3.15 10.92
N LEU A 314 -32.50 3.88 10.49
CA LEU A 314 -32.53 5.35 10.58
C LEU A 314 -32.56 5.84 12.03
N LYS A 315 -33.36 5.22 12.91
CA LYS A 315 -33.37 5.52 14.36
C LYS A 315 -32.03 5.17 15.01
N LEU A 316 -31.46 4.02 14.64
CA LEU A 316 -30.15 3.58 15.08
C LEU A 316 -29.06 4.58 14.68
N LEU A 317 -29.10 5.07 13.43
CA LEU A 317 -28.15 6.04 12.90
C LEU A 317 -28.27 7.42 13.60
N LYS A 318 -29.50 7.90 13.89
CA LYS A 318 -29.71 9.11 14.70
C LYS A 318 -29.03 8.98 16.08
N SER A 319 -29.23 7.84 16.74
CA SER A 319 -28.64 7.54 18.06
C SER A 319 -27.11 7.48 17.99
N ALA A 320 -26.56 6.78 17.00
CA ALA A 320 -25.12 6.67 16.76
C ALA A 320 -24.46 8.02 16.52
N THR A 321 -25.09 8.86 15.69
CA THR A 321 -24.61 10.20 15.35
C THR A 321 -24.55 11.10 16.58
N ALA A 322 -25.63 11.12 17.38
CA ALA A 322 -25.67 11.89 18.62
C ALA A 322 -24.61 11.42 19.62
N TYR A 323 -24.47 10.10 19.79
CA TYR A 323 -23.50 9.52 20.71
C TYR A 323 -22.07 9.88 20.33
N ALA A 324 -21.68 9.64 19.06
CA ALA A 324 -20.33 9.91 18.57
C ALA A 324 -19.97 11.40 18.67
N ASN A 325 -20.86 12.29 18.21
CA ASN A 325 -20.63 13.73 18.23
C ASN A 325 -20.42 14.29 19.64
N SER A 326 -21.17 13.79 20.63
CA SER A 326 -21.01 14.24 22.03
C SER A 326 -19.67 13.87 22.66
N ARG A 327 -18.88 12.98 22.04
CA ARG A 327 -17.67 12.37 22.63
C ARG A 327 -16.41 12.47 21.78
N LEU A 328 -16.42 13.24 20.68
CA LEU A 328 -15.24 13.40 19.82
C LEU A 328 -14.00 13.86 20.59
N HIS A 329 -14.15 14.73 21.58
CA HIS A 329 -13.07 15.24 22.43
C HIS A 329 -12.34 14.14 23.24
N ALA A 330 -13.00 13.02 23.51
CA ALA A 330 -12.43 11.89 24.25
C ALA A 330 -11.66 10.92 23.35
N VAL A 331 -11.76 11.03 22.02
CA VAL A 331 -11.01 10.19 21.08
C VAL A 331 -9.54 10.60 21.08
N LYS A 332 -8.68 9.70 21.55
CA LYS A 332 -7.21 9.84 21.55
C LYS A 332 -6.51 9.03 20.45
N ALA A 333 -7.28 8.22 19.73
CA ALA A 333 -6.80 7.39 18.64
C ALA A 333 -6.26 8.23 17.49
N GLU A 334 -5.38 7.61 16.70
CA GLU A 334 -4.97 8.14 15.41
C GLU A 334 -6.09 7.92 14.39
N VAL A 335 -6.52 8.97 13.69
CA VAL A 335 -7.69 8.94 12.80
C VAL A 335 -7.29 9.33 11.37
N LEU A 336 -7.76 8.53 10.41
CA LEU A 336 -7.74 8.81 8.98
C LEU A 336 -9.18 8.86 8.48
N VAL A 337 -9.60 9.99 7.94
CA VAL A 337 -10.92 10.17 7.32
C VAL A 337 -10.77 10.16 5.81
N LEU A 338 -11.55 9.31 5.14
CA LEU A 338 -11.69 9.22 3.70
C LEU A 338 -13.04 9.83 3.32
N ALA A 339 -13.01 10.92 2.56
CA ALA A 339 -14.16 11.75 2.26
C ALA A 339 -14.43 11.80 0.76
N SER A 340 -15.61 11.39 0.36
CA SER A 340 -16.07 11.41 -1.03
C SER A 340 -16.57 12.79 -1.46
N GLY A 341 -16.23 13.19 -2.69
CA GLY A 341 -16.61 14.47 -3.28
C GLY A 341 -17.97 14.49 -3.97
N LYS A 342 -18.45 13.33 -4.45
CA LYS A 342 -19.79 13.15 -5.06
C LYS A 342 -20.73 12.35 -4.15
N ASP A 343 -20.54 12.46 -2.84
CA ASP A 343 -21.43 11.84 -1.87
C ASP A 343 -22.79 12.55 -1.86
N ASN A 344 -23.81 11.89 -2.39
CA ASN A 344 -25.18 12.40 -2.45
C ASN A 344 -26.00 12.07 -1.19
N VAL A 345 -25.43 11.31 -0.25
CA VAL A 345 -26.06 10.91 1.02
C VAL A 345 -25.66 11.87 2.13
N LEU A 346 -24.36 12.13 2.27
CA LEU A 346 -23.78 12.93 3.34
C LEU A 346 -22.92 14.08 2.79
N PRO A 347 -22.83 15.22 3.48
CA PRO A 347 -21.85 16.25 3.15
C PRO A 347 -20.45 15.83 3.61
N SER A 348 -19.91 14.75 3.02
CA SER A 348 -18.71 14.04 3.50
C SER A 348 -17.44 14.90 3.50
N ARG A 349 -17.30 15.80 2.52
CA ARG A 349 -16.20 16.77 2.48
C ARG A 349 -16.21 17.73 3.68
N ASP A 350 -17.34 18.38 3.92
CA ASP A 350 -17.49 19.33 5.05
C ASP A 350 -17.40 18.61 6.39
N GLU A 351 -17.87 17.37 6.45
CA GLU A 351 -17.77 16.54 7.63
C GLU A 351 -16.34 16.17 7.96
N ALA A 352 -15.55 15.79 6.96
CA ALA A 352 -14.15 15.46 7.17
C ALA A 352 -13.34 16.67 7.69
N GLU A 353 -13.59 17.87 7.17
CA GLU A 353 -12.97 19.10 7.72
C GLU A 353 -13.44 19.40 9.15
N ARG A 354 -14.72 19.19 9.46
CA ARG A 354 -15.23 19.33 10.83
C ARG A 354 -14.55 18.34 11.79
N LEU A 355 -14.43 17.07 11.40
CA LEU A 355 -13.77 16.04 12.19
C LEU A 355 -12.28 16.34 12.37
N LYS A 356 -11.60 16.78 11.32
CA LYS A 356 -10.18 17.21 11.36
C LYS A 356 -9.95 18.32 12.39
N ASN A 357 -10.89 19.26 12.50
CA ASN A 357 -10.82 20.36 13.47
C ASN A 357 -11.25 19.95 14.89
N SER A 358 -12.02 18.87 15.03
CA SER A 358 -12.57 18.42 16.32
C SER A 358 -11.73 17.34 17.01
N LEU A 359 -11.00 16.54 16.23
CA LEU A 359 -10.20 15.41 16.70
C LEU A 359 -8.73 15.80 16.85
N GLN A 360 -8.05 15.20 17.83
CA GLN A 360 -6.66 15.58 18.16
C GLN A 360 -5.64 15.12 17.10
N ASP A 361 -5.80 13.91 16.56
CA ASP A 361 -4.89 13.34 15.58
C ASP A 361 -5.66 12.82 14.36
N CYS A 362 -6.07 13.74 13.49
CA CYS A 362 -6.89 13.43 12.32
C CYS A 362 -6.20 13.86 11.03
N VAL A 363 -6.11 12.94 10.08
CA VAL A 363 -5.68 13.18 8.69
C VAL A 363 -6.89 12.96 7.78
N VAL A 364 -7.02 13.78 6.75
CA VAL A 364 -8.14 13.69 5.79
C VAL A 364 -7.60 13.45 4.39
N ARG A 365 -8.31 12.58 3.64
CA ARG A 365 -8.11 12.34 2.20
C ARG A 365 -9.44 12.56 1.48
N HIS A 366 -9.40 13.35 0.40
CA HIS A 366 -10.59 13.74 -0.37
C HIS A 366 -10.60 13.02 -1.72
N PHE A 367 -11.57 12.14 -1.92
CA PHE A 367 -11.81 11.37 -3.13
C PHE A 367 -12.84 12.10 -3.99
N LYS A 368 -12.35 13.06 -4.80
CA LYS A 368 -13.20 14.06 -5.48
C LYS A 368 -14.30 13.43 -6.35
N ASP A 369 -14.00 12.31 -7.00
CA ASP A 369 -14.86 11.71 -8.02
C ASP A 369 -15.67 10.52 -7.53
N ASN A 370 -15.58 10.16 -6.25
CA ASN A 370 -16.27 9.01 -5.65
C ASN A 370 -17.57 9.40 -4.95
N GLY A 371 -18.50 8.44 -4.90
CA GLY A 371 -19.78 8.49 -4.20
C GLY A 371 -19.72 7.97 -2.76
N HIS A 372 -20.88 7.72 -2.15
CA HIS A 372 -20.96 7.38 -0.71
C HIS A 372 -20.30 6.03 -0.38
N THR A 373 -20.44 5.02 -1.23
CA THR A 373 -19.81 3.69 -1.09
C THR A 373 -18.37 3.67 -1.60
N LEU A 374 -17.51 4.53 -1.05
CA LEU A 374 -16.13 4.72 -1.48
C LEU A 374 -15.33 3.40 -1.61
N LEU A 375 -15.51 2.47 -0.66
CA LEU A 375 -14.78 1.20 -0.59
C LEU A 375 -15.28 0.12 -1.58
N LEU A 376 -16.34 0.43 -2.33
CA LEU A 376 -16.91 -0.43 -3.39
C LEU A 376 -16.76 0.20 -4.79
N GLU A 377 -16.06 1.32 -4.90
CA GLU A 377 -15.91 2.06 -6.15
C GLU A 377 -14.46 2.02 -6.67
N ASP A 378 -14.29 2.23 -7.98
CA ASP A 378 -12.96 2.36 -8.58
C ASP A 378 -12.21 3.61 -8.06
N GLY A 379 -10.91 3.44 -7.82
CA GLY A 379 -10.05 4.41 -7.15
C GLY A 379 -8.80 3.77 -6.54
N ILE A 380 -8.14 4.51 -5.65
CA ILE A 380 -6.95 4.02 -4.95
C ILE A 380 -7.36 3.03 -3.85
N GLY A 381 -6.81 1.82 -3.89
CA GLY A 381 -7.12 0.76 -2.93
C GLY A 381 -6.80 1.14 -1.47
N LEU A 382 -7.63 0.69 -0.53
CA LEU A 382 -7.50 1.05 0.90
C LEU A 382 -6.11 0.74 1.47
N MET A 383 -5.51 -0.40 1.10
CA MET A 383 -4.16 -0.77 1.56
C MET A 383 -3.10 0.25 1.12
N THR A 384 -3.21 0.76 -0.11
CA THR A 384 -2.33 1.80 -0.65
C THR A 384 -2.50 3.11 0.12
N VAL A 385 -3.74 3.49 0.44
CA VAL A 385 -4.03 4.66 1.29
C VAL A 385 -3.38 4.53 2.66
N ILE A 386 -3.51 3.38 3.32
CA ILE A 386 -2.91 3.11 4.64
C ILE A 386 -1.38 3.21 4.57
N LYS A 387 -0.76 2.66 3.51
CA LYS A 387 0.70 2.74 3.29
C LYS A 387 1.17 4.18 3.06
N GLY A 388 0.53 4.91 2.14
CA GLY A 388 0.90 6.28 1.79
C GLY A 388 0.73 7.27 2.94
N THR A 389 -0.26 7.04 3.80
CA THR A 389 -0.47 7.84 5.01
C THR A 389 0.40 7.41 6.20
N SER A 390 1.25 6.40 6.03
CA SER A 390 2.11 5.81 7.09
C SER A 390 1.34 5.33 8.31
N LYS A 391 0.08 4.90 8.13
CA LYS A 391 -0.79 4.41 9.21
C LYS A 391 -0.56 2.93 9.52
N PHE A 392 -0.01 2.16 8.59
CA PHE A 392 0.35 0.76 8.83
C PHE A 392 1.55 0.68 9.78
N ARG A 393 1.40 0.00 10.92
CA ARG A 393 2.45 -0.20 11.93
C ARG A 393 2.15 -1.44 12.77
N HIS A 394 3.19 -2.16 13.19
CA HIS A 394 3.06 -3.31 14.08
C HIS A 394 3.16 -2.94 15.56
N SER A 395 3.56 -1.71 15.86
CA SER A 395 3.77 -1.22 17.22
C SER A 395 3.24 0.21 17.38
N ARG A 396 3.31 0.74 18.60
CA ARG A 396 2.86 2.10 18.94
C ARG A 396 3.45 3.22 18.08
N ARG A 397 4.64 3.01 17.49
CA ARG A 397 5.28 4.00 16.61
C ARG A 397 5.54 3.38 15.25
N HIS A 398 5.24 4.14 14.21
CA HIS A 398 5.55 3.74 12.84
C HIS A 398 7.07 3.73 12.60
N SER A 399 7.53 2.69 11.92
CA SER A 399 8.92 2.46 11.53
C SER A 399 8.98 2.27 10.02
N TYR A 400 9.59 3.25 9.33
CA TYR A 400 9.77 3.24 7.88
C TYR A 400 10.60 2.07 7.33
N THR A 401 11.20 1.26 8.20
CA THR A 401 11.96 0.07 7.79
C THR A 401 11.21 -1.21 8.10
N SER A 402 10.73 -1.41 9.33
CA SER A 402 10.11 -2.67 9.75
C SER A 402 8.62 -2.75 9.43
N ASP A 403 7.92 -1.61 9.32
CA ASP A 403 6.51 -1.57 8.92
C ASP A 403 6.35 -1.36 7.41
N PHE A 404 7.43 -1.50 6.64
CA PHE A 404 7.35 -1.33 5.20
C PHE A 404 6.76 -2.57 4.52
N ILE A 405 5.73 -2.35 3.71
CA ILE A 405 5.17 -3.35 2.80
C ILE A 405 5.54 -2.94 1.36
N PRO A 406 6.18 -3.82 0.58
CA PRO A 406 6.58 -3.48 -0.78
C PRO A 406 5.38 -3.23 -1.70
N PRO A 407 5.58 -2.50 -2.80
CA PRO A 407 4.51 -2.19 -3.73
C PRO A 407 3.94 -3.46 -4.37
N SER A 408 2.62 -3.50 -4.53
CA SER A 408 1.94 -4.51 -5.34
C SER A 408 2.17 -4.24 -6.83
N MET A 409 1.80 -5.21 -7.68
CA MET A 409 1.84 -5.00 -9.13
C MET A 409 0.89 -3.87 -9.56
N THR A 410 -0.31 -3.81 -8.98
CA THR A 410 -1.30 -2.77 -9.26
C THR A 410 -0.81 -1.39 -8.87
N GLU A 411 -0.15 -1.27 -7.70
CA GLU A 411 0.44 -0.01 -7.24
C GLU A 411 1.56 0.47 -8.16
N LEU A 412 2.44 -0.44 -8.61
CA LEU A 412 3.50 -0.07 -9.56
C LEU A 412 2.89 0.38 -10.89
N ASN A 413 1.97 -0.39 -11.47
CA ASN A 413 1.34 -0.04 -12.74
C ASN A 413 0.57 1.28 -12.64
N HIS A 414 -0.16 1.52 -11.55
CA HIS A 414 -0.84 2.80 -11.33
C HIS A 414 0.15 3.96 -11.25
N ALA A 415 1.24 3.82 -10.49
CA ALA A 415 2.26 4.85 -10.39
C ALA A 415 2.92 5.13 -11.75
N CYS A 416 3.27 4.07 -12.49
CA CYS A 416 3.85 4.17 -13.81
C CYS A 416 2.89 4.75 -14.84
N ASP A 417 1.61 4.39 -14.85
CA ASP A 417 0.65 4.81 -15.88
C ASP A 417 0.09 6.21 -15.62
N GLN A 418 -0.34 6.48 -14.38
CA GLN A 418 -1.15 7.67 -14.05
C GLN A 418 -0.30 8.85 -13.54
N ILE A 419 0.89 8.58 -12.99
CA ILE A 419 1.67 9.60 -12.29
C ILE A 419 2.90 9.95 -13.09
N ILE A 420 3.63 8.91 -13.53
CA ILE A 420 4.88 9.06 -14.25
C ILE A 420 4.66 8.81 -15.74
N GLY A 421 3.50 8.31 -16.18
CA GLY A 421 3.35 7.68 -17.51
C GLY A 421 3.73 8.56 -18.69
N LEU A 422 3.15 9.76 -18.79
CA LEU A 422 3.52 10.70 -19.85
C LEU A 422 5.00 11.08 -19.77
N PHE A 423 5.53 11.23 -18.55
CA PHE A 423 6.93 11.56 -18.32
C PHE A 423 7.88 10.40 -18.67
N GLY A 424 7.52 9.17 -18.34
CA GLY A 424 8.25 7.94 -18.67
C GLY A 424 8.22 7.65 -20.16
N VAL A 425 7.09 7.85 -20.83
CA VAL A 425 7.01 7.77 -22.31
C VAL A 425 7.88 8.85 -22.96
N ALA A 426 7.86 10.07 -22.42
CA ALA A 426 8.66 11.16 -22.92
C ALA A 426 10.17 10.93 -22.73
N THR A 427 10.58 10.34 -21.61
CA THR A 427 12.00 10.15 -21.26
C THR A 427 12.57 8.78 -21.64
N ASP A 428 11.73 7.76 -21.90
CA ASP A 428 12.10 6.38 -22.30
C ASP A 428 13.43 5.92 -21.68
N PRO A 429 13.48 5.80 -20.34
CA PRO A 429 14.72 5.67 -19.59
C PRO A 429 15.48 4.39 -19.94
N ILE A 430 16.81 4.49 -20.08
CA ILE A 430 17.68 3.35 -20.40
C ILE A 430 18.71 3.15 -19.30
N LEU A 431 18.78 1.91 -18.81
CA LEU A 431 19.71 1.51 -17.77
C LEU A 431 20.87 0.71 -18.38
N PHE A 432 22.09 1.03 -17.95
CA PHE A 432 23.31 0.30 -18.25
C PHE A 432 24.02 -0.08 -16.96
N SER A 433 24.78 -1.18 -16.97
CA SER A 433 25.63 -1.57 -15.86
C SER A 433 26.96 -2.16 -16.33
N THR A 434 28.00 -1.95 -15.53
CA THR A 434 29.34 -2.47 -15.75
C THR A 434 29.49 -3.85 -15.11
N LEU A 435 29.86 -4.86 -15.90
CA LEU A 435 30.13 -6.21 -15.45
C LEU A 435 31.49 -6.33 -14.71
N GLU A 436 31.76 -7.49 -14.11
CA GLU A 436 33.01 -7.73 -13.39
C GLU A 436 34.27 -7.58 -14.27
N ASP A 437 34.15 -7.95 -15.55
CA ASP A 437 35.20 -7.83 -16.58
C ASP A 437 35.38 -6.40 -17.11
N GLY A 438 34.54 -5.45 -16.67
CA GLY A 438 34.58 -4.05 -17.08
C GLY A 438 33.72 -3.71 -18.29
N LYS A 439 33.05 -4.69 -18.91
CA LYS A 439 32.16 -4.46 -20.05
C LYS A 439 30.89 -3.72 -19.61
N ILE A 440 30.50 -2.67 -20.32
CA ILE A 440 29.22 -1.99 -20.15
C ILE A 440 28.15 -2.77 -20.93
N MET A 441 27.02 -3.04 -20.29
CA MET A 441 25.88 -3.71 -20.92
C MET A 441 24.58 -3.03 -20.55
N LYS A 442 23.61 -3.08 -21.48
CA LYS A 442 22.23 -2.68 -21.20
C LYS A 442 21.64 -3.56 -20.10
N GLY A 443 20.85 -2.95 -19.22
CA GLY A 443 20.24 -3.54 -18.04
C GLY A 443 21.08 -3.42 -16.78
N LEU A 444 20.67 -4.14 -15.75
CA LEU A 444 21.21 -4.11 -14.40
C LEU A 444 22.07 -5.33 -14.05
N ALA A 445 22.49 -6.14 -15.04
CA ALA A 445 23.26 -7.37 -14.82
C ALA A 445 24.52 -7.17 -13.95
N GLY A 446 25.21 -6.03 -14.05
CA GLY A 446 26.37 -5.67 -13.23
C GLY A 446 26.06 -5.29 -11.78
N VAL A 447 24.79 -5.08 -11.43
CA VAL A 447 24.37 -4.71 -10.07
C VAL A 447 24.08 -5.98 -9.24
N PRO A 448 24.63 -6.11 -8.01
CA PRO A 448 24.41 -7.29 -7.18
C PRO A 448 22.94 -7.52 -6.81
N SER A 449 22.47 -8.76 -6.96
CA SER A 449 21.11 -9.14 -6.59
C SER A 449 20.91 -9.34 -5.08
N GLU A 450 21.98 -9.63 -4.34
CA GLU A 450 21.93 -9.84 -2.88
C GLU A 450 22.51 -8.63 -2.14
N GLY A 451 21.81 -8.18 -1.08
CA GLY A 451 22.24 -7.07 -0.26
C GLY A 451 23.09 -7.45 0.96
N PRO A 452 23.58 -6.45 1.72
CA PRO A 452 23.29 -5.03 1.54
C PRO A 452 24.04 -4.40 0.36
N VAL A 453 23.32 -3.60 -0.44
CA VAL A 453 23.88 -2.81 -1.55
C VAL A 453 23.60 -1.34 -1.29
N LEU A 454 24.58 -0.48 -1.53
CA LEU A 454 24.46 0.97 -1.48
C LEU A 454 24.68 1.55 -2.88
N LEU A 455 23.61 1.99 -3.52
CA LEU A 455 23.64 2.73 -4.78
C LEU A 455 23.96 4.20 -4.46
N VAL A 456 25.02 4.73 -5.05
CA VAL A 456 25.50 6.11 -4.81
C VAL A 456 25.64 6.83 -6.14
N GLY A 457 24.96 7.96 -6.32
CA GLY A 457 25.01 8.70 -7.58
C GLY A 457 24.72 10.18 -7.44
N ASN A 458 24.62 10.88 -8.58
CA ASN A 458 24.20 12.27 -8.66
C ASN A 458 22.68 12.40 -8.56
N HIS A 459 22.20 13.42 -7.85
CA HIS A 459 20.77 13.71 -7.77
C HIS A 459 20.38 14.69 -8.87
N MET A 460 19.59 14.25 -9.84
CA MET A 460 19.02 15.19 -10.80
C MET A 460 18.03 16.12 -10.10
N PHE A 461 17.71 17.20 -10.78
CA PHE A 461 16.74 18.18 -10.38
C PHE A 461 15.45 17.51 -9.88
N MET A 462 15.02 17.88 -8.68
CA MET A 462 13.85 17.34 -7.96
C MET A 462 13.82 15.81 -7.75
N GLY A 463 14.87 15.07 -8.09
CA GLY A 463 14.84 13.62 -8.09
C GLY A 463 14.04 13.01 -9.24
N LEU A 464 13.97 13.67 -10.39
CA LEU A 464 13.24 13.20 -11.57
C LEU A 464 13.69 11.82 -12.07
N GLU A 465 14.91 11.41 -11.74
CA GLU A 465 15.51 10.14 -12.11
C GLU A 465 15.03 8.96 -11.26
N VAL A 466 14.59 9.24 -10.02
CA VAL A 466 14.26 8.21 -9.02
C VAL A 466 13.12 7.28 -9.47
N PRO A 467 12.00 7.76 -10.03
CA PRO A 467 10.87 6.88 -10.33
C PRO A 467 11.21 5.82 -11.39
N SER A 468 11.84 6.23 -12.50
CA SER A 468 12.28 5.31 -13.56
C SER A 468 13.38 4.35 -13.09
N LEU A 469 14.28 4.81 -12.22
CA LEU A 469 15.30 3.97 -11.62
C LEU A 469 14.65 2.89 -10.74
N ALA A 470 13.70 3.26 -9.88
CA ALA A 470 12.97 2.32 -9.02
C ALA A 470 12.16 1.30 -9.85
N GLU A 471 11.49 1.76 -10.91
CA GLU A 471 10.77 0.89 -11.84
C GLU A 471 11.70 -0.13 -12.52
N GLY A 472 12.86 0.30 -13.03
CA GLY A 472 13.82 -0.58 -13.68
C GLY A 472 14.29 -1.72 -12.76
N PHE A 473 14.60 -1.41 -11.50
CA PHE A 473 15.00 -2.43 -10.52
C PHE A 473 13.86 -3.39 -10.15
N LEU A 474 12.63 -2.89 -10.05
CA LEU A 474 11.46 -3.73 -9.78
C LEU A 474 11.17 -4.66 -10.96
N ARG A 475 11.19 -4.16 -12.19
CA ARG A 475 10.86 -4.95 -13.39
C ARG A 475 11.95 -5.94 -13.78
N GLU A 476 13.23 -5.53 -13.76
CA GLU A 476 14.33 -6.38 -14.21
C GLU A 476 14.83 -7.34 -13.13
N LYS A 477 14.92 -6.87 -11.88
CA LYS A 477 15.51 -7.66 -10.77
C LYS A 477 14.53 -8.07 -9.68
N ASN A 478 13.31 -7.56 -9.67
CA ASN A 478 12.37 -7.73 -8.56
C ASN A 478 12.97 -7.27 -7.20
N ILE A 479 13.78 -6.20 -7.25
CA ILE A 479 14.47 -5.63 -6.10
C ILE A 479 13.82 -4.29 -5.74
N MET A 480 13.45 -4.14 -4.47
CA MET A 480 12.96 -2.87 -3.93
C MET A 480 14.12 -1.99 -3.47
N ILE A 481 14.32 -0.87 -4.15
CA ILE A 481 15.26 0.16 -3.71
C ILE A 481 14.65 0.99 -2.57
N ARG A 482 15.47 1.25 -1.55
CA ARG A 482 15.12 2.05 -0.37
C ARG A 482 15.81 3.41 -0.46
N GLY A 483 15.12 4.40 -1.04
CA GLY A 483 15.66 5.76 -1.20
C GLY A 483 15.70 6.54 0.11
N LEU A 484 16.87 7.10 0.45
CA LEU A 484 17.02 8.01 1.59
C LEU A 484 16.61 9.42 1.16
N ALA A 485 15.45 9.88 1.63
CA ALA A 485 14.82 11.11 1.17
C ALA A 485 14.71 12.17 2.28
N HIS A 486 14.60 13.44 1.87
CA HIS A 486 14.55 14.55 2.82
C HIS A 486 13.31 14.46 3.75
N PRO A 487 13.44 14.60 5.09
CA PRO A 487 12.33 14.43 6.05
C PRO A 487 11.10 15.29 5.81
N MET A 488 11.24 16.44 5.14
CA MET A 488 10.11 17.29 4.75
C MET A 488 9.04 16.52 3.95
N LEU A 489 9.43 15.56 3.11
CA LEU A 489 8.51 14.73 2.31
C LEU A 489 7.62 13.82 3.17
N PHE A 490 7.96 13.64 4.44
CA PHE A 490 7.23 12.80 5.40
C PHE A 490 6.49 13.63 6.46
N SER A 491 6.70 14.96 6.48
CA SER A 491 6.11 15.85 7.47
C SER A 491 4.59 15.99 7.29
N ARG A 492 3.86 16.28 8.37
CA ARG A 492 2.41 16.54 8.30
C ARG A 492 2.09 17.78 7.47
N MET A 493 3.02 18.74 7.37
CA MET A 493 2.86 19.96 6.57
C MET A 493 2.88 19.69 5.06
N SER A 494 3.56 18.63 4.61
CA SER A 494 3.56 18.19 3.21
C SER A 494 2.42 17.23 2.87
N GLN A 495 1.63 16.81 3.87
CA GLN A 495 0.37 16.10 3.64
C GLN A 495 -0.68 17.15 3.23
N SER A 496 -0.79 17.41 1.93
CA SER A 496 -1.90 18.20 1.41
C SER A 496 -3.20 17.53 1.87
N SER A 497 -4.13 18.33 2.38
CA SER A 497 -5.51 17.91 2.61
C SER A 497 -6.37 18.19 1.38
N SER A 498 -5.80 18.35 0.18
CA SER A 498 -6.53 18.74 -1.03
C SER A 498 -6.59 17.65 -2.11
N SER A 499 -5.70 16.65 -2.08
CA SER A 499 -5.66 15.55 -3.07
C SER A 499 -6.08 14.21 -2.47
N GLU A 500 -6.66 13.35 -3.33
CA GLU A 500 -6.98 11.95 -3.04
C GLU A 500 -5.75 11.19 -2.54
N PHE A 501 -4.61 11.37 -3.22
CA PHE A 501 -3.32 10.79 -2.85
C PHE A 501 -2.21 11.60 -3.52
N SER A 502 -1.23 12.05 -2.74
CA SER A 502 -0.19 12.98 -3.24
C SER A 502 1.05 12.24 -3.76
N ILE A 503 1.90 12.96 -4.50
CA ILE A 503 3.24 12.47 -4.89
C ILE A 503 4.05 12.05 -3.65
N THR A 504 3.94 12.79 -2.55
CA THR A 504 4.61 12.44 -1.28
C THR A 504 4.11 11.14 -0.67
N ASP A 505 2.86 10.74 -0.93
CA ASP A 505 2.34 9.45 -0.51
C ASP A 505 2.89 8.32 -1.39
N TRP A 506 2.99 8.54 -2.70
CA TRP A 506 3.62 7.58 -3.63
C TRP A 506 5.10 7.35 -3.35
N VAL A 507 5.84 8.41 -3.00
CA VAL A 507 7.24 8.30 -2.58
C VAL A 507 7.40 7.31 -1.40
N LYS A 508 6.44 7.27 -0.46
CA LYS A 508 6.45 6.32 0.66
C LYS A 508 6.05 4.91 0.23
N VAL A 509 5.01 4.77 -0.61
CA VAL A 509 4.56 3.48 -1.16
C VAL A 509 5.69 2.80 -1.96
N LEU A 510 6.43 3.59 -2.73
CA LEU A 510 7.60 3.18 -3.52
C LEU A 510 8.88 3.15 -2.68
N GLY A 511 8.77 3.15 -1.36
CA GLY A 511 9.83 2.71 -0.47
C GLY A 511 10.88 3.74 -0.06
N ALA A 512 10.62 5.03 -0.24
CA ALA A 512 11.46 6.06 0.34
C ALA A 512 11.37 6.07 1.88
N VAL A 513 12.48 6.45 2.50
CA VAL A 513 12.68 6.48 3.96
C VAL A 513 13.31 7.82 4.34
N PRO A 514 12.85 8.50 5.41
CA PRO A 514 13.48 9.74 5.82
C PRO A 514 14.95 9.52 6.20
N VAL A 515 15.84 10.34 5.65
CA VAL A 515 17.28 10.23 5.88
C VAL A 515 17.61 10.50 7.35
N THR A 516 18.05 9.44 8.04
CA THR A 516 18.58 9.49 9.41
C THR A 516 19.63 8.38 9.57
N GLY A 517 20.60 8.57 10.47
CA GLY A 517 21.60 7.53 10.76
C GLY A 517 20.97 6.21 11.23
N SER A 518 19.89 6.28 12.02
CA SER A 518 19.15 5.09 12.47
C SER A 518 18.47 4.35 11.32
N ASN A 519 17.79 5.06 10.43
CA ASN A 519 17.13 4.41 9.29
C ASN A 519 18.15 3.80 8.33
N PHE A 520 19.23 4.53 8.05
CA PHE A 520 20.29 4.04 7.18
C PHE A 520 20.96 2.78 7.77
N PHE A 521 21.26 2.79 9.07
CA PHE A 521 21.75 1.62 9.80
C PHE A 521 20.78 0.43 9.67
N LYS A 522 19.49 0.65 9.93
CA LYS A 522 18.47 -0.41 9.90
C LYS A 522 18.37 -1.04 8.50
N LEU A 523 18.30 -0.22 7.45
CA LEU A 523 18.22 -0.71 6.06
C LEU A 523 19.42 -1.59 5.67
N LEU A 524 20.64 -1.18 6.01
CA LEU A 524 21.83 -1.99 5.74
C LEU A 524 21.86 -3.26 6.60
N SER A 525 21.43 -3.18 7.86
CA SER A 525 21.35 -4.36 8.74
C SER A 525 20.35 -5.40 8.25
N THR A 526 19.27 -4.98 7.58
CA THR A 526 18.27 -5.85 6.95
C THR A 526 18.64 -6.24 5.53
N LYS A 527 19.90 -6.04 5.12
CA LYS A 527 20.43 -6.39 3.79
C LYS A 527 19.66 -5.76 2.62
N SER A 528 19.12 -4.56 2.80
CA SER A 528 18.38 -3.87 1.74
C SER A 528 19.30 -3.26 0.67
N HIS A 529 18.73 -3.00 -0.51
CA HIS A 529 19.32 -2.13 -1.53
C HIS A 529 18.93 -0.68 -1.22
N VAL A 530 19.91 0.13 -0.85
CA VAL A 530 19.71 1.51 -0.41
C VAL A 530 20.17 2.46 -1.50
N LEU A 531 19.37 3.48 -1.80
CA LEU A 531 19.72 4.56 -2.70
C LEU A 531 20.08 5.81 -1.90
N LEU A 532 21.28 6.34 -2.13
CA LEU A 532 21.83 7.49 -1.43
C LEU A 532 22.38 8.49 -2.45
N TYR A 533 21.95 9.74 -2.29
CA TYR A 533 22.53 10.90 -2.95
C TYR A 533 23.31 11.71 -1.92
N PRO A 534 24.65 11.65 -1.89
CA PRO A 534 25.41 12.30 -0.83
C PRO A 534 25.23 13.81 -0.77
N GLY A 535 25.03 14.50 -1.91
CA GLY A 535 24.75 15.93 -1.92
C GLY A 535 23.30 16.30 -1.57
N GLY A 536 22.40 15.32 -1.48
CA GLY A 536 21.04 15.50 -0.98
C GLY A 536 20.27 16.61 -1.68
N SER A 537 19.57 17.45 -0.91
CA SER A 537 18.74 18.54 -1.45
C SER A 537 19.55 19.64 -2.17
N ARG A 538 20.85 19.78 -1.91
CA ARG A 538 21.70 20.77 -2.60
C ARG A 538 21.92 20.38 -4.06
N GLU A 539 22.04 19.09 -4.36
CA GLU A 539 22.09 18.57 -5.73
C GLU A 539 20.68 18.53 -6.35
N ALA A 540 19.67 18.10 -5.59
CA ALA A 540 18.28 18.05 -6.08
C ALA A 540 17.73 19.43 -6.48
N LEU A 541 18.23 20.50 -5.87
CA LEU A 541 17.85 21.88 -6.11
C LEU A 541 19.07 22.71 -6.50
N HIS A 542 19.91 22.15 -7.37
CA HIS A 542 21.07 22.86 -7.91
C HIS A 542 20.66 24.12 -8.68
N TYR A 543 21.60 25.05 -8.80
CA TYR A 543 21.38 26.34 -9.47
C TYR A 543 21.67 26.25 -10.97
N LYS A 544 21.34 27.33 -11.68
CA LYS A 544 21.57 27.40 -13.12
C LYS A 544 23.05 27.23 -13.46
N GLY A 545 23.37 26.34 -14.40
CA GLY A 545 24.76 26.05 -14.78
C GLY A 545 25.49 25.11 -13.80
N GLU A 546 24.77 24.50 -12.87
CA GLU A 546 25.29 23.49 -11.94
C GLU A 546 24.82 22.07 -12.26
N GLU A 547 24.19 21.87 -13.41
CA GLU A 547 23.78 20.56 -13.90
C GLU A 547 24.99 19.61 -13.90
N TYR A 548 24.79 18.37 -13.46
CA TYR A 548 25.82 17.34 -13.39
C TYR A 548 27.03 17.63 -12.48
N LYS A 549 26.94 18.61 -11.55
CA LYS A 549 27.96 18.84 -10.51
C LYS A 549 27.62 18.10 -9.22
N LEU A 550 28.65 17.55 -8.58
CA LEU A 550 28.53 16.83 -7.30
C LEU A 550 28.87 17.72 -6.10
N PHE A 551 27.87 18.03 -5.29
CA PHE A 551 27.97 18.84 -4.07
C PHE A 551 27.98 17.95 -2.82
N TRP A 552 28.97 17.06 -2.72
CA TRP A 552 29.04 16.09 -1.62
C TRP A 552 29.65 16.70 -0.35
N PRO A 553 29.23 16.24 0.85
CA PRO A 553 29.75 16.77 2.11
C PRO A 553 31.17 16.27 2.38
N ASP A 554 31.99 17.08 3.06
CA ASP A 554 33.37 16.71 3.43
C ASP A 554 33.49 15.44 4.29
N GLN A 555 32.38 14.99 4.87
CA GLN A 555 32.33 13.84 5.77
C GLN A 555 32.06 12.52 5.01
N GLN A 556 32.91 11.53 5.22
CA GLN A 556 32.85 10.21 4.60
C GLN A 556 31.98 9.18 5.35
N GLU A 557 30.97 9.61 6.12
CA GLU A 557 30.32 8.69 7.08
C GLU A 557 29.54 7.57 6.41
N PHE A 558 29.01 7.79 5.20
CA PHE A 558 28.29 6.73 4.49
C PHE A 558 29.22 5.59 4.08
N VAL A 559 30.49 5.87 3.78
CA VAL A 559 31.51 4.86 3.44
C VAL A 559 31.81 4.00 4.66
N ARG A 560 31.96 4.64 5.84
CA ARG A 560 32.15 3.93 7.11
C ARG A 560 30.91 3.08 7.45
N MET A 561 29.71 3.60 7.23
CA MET A 561 28.48 2.84 7.44
C MET A 561 28.38 1.63 6.51
N ALA A 562 28.69 1.80 5.22
CA ALA A 562 28.72 0.71 4.25
C ALA A 562 29.71 -0.40 4.68
N ALA A 563 30.95 -0.01 5.03
CA ALA A 563 31.98 -0.94 5.50
C ALA A 563 31.57 -1.69 6.77
N ARG A 564 30.88 -1.02 7.72
CA ARG A 564 30.40 -1.64 8.96
C ARG A 564 29.49 -2.85 8.71
N PHE A 565 28.69 -2.80 7.64
CA PHE A 565 27.78 -3.88 7.25
C PHE A 565 28.31 -4.75 6.12
N GLY A 566 29.54 -4.49 5.64
CA GLY A 566 30.10 -5.16 4.47
C GLY A 566 29.27 -4.93 3.20
N ALA A 567 28.60 -3.79 3.09
CA ALA A 567 27.74 -3.46 1.96
C ALA A 567 28.55 -3.29 0.67
N THR A 568 27.98 -3.73 -0.45
CA THR A 568 28.59 -3.46 -1.76
C THR A 568 28.15 -2.09 -2.25
N ILE A 569 29.10 -1.19 -2.51
CA ILE A 569 28.80 0.14 -3.03
C ILE A 569 28.79 0.07 -4.56
N VAL A 570 27.75 0.60 -5.20
CA VAL A 570 27.65 0.71 -6.65
C VAL A 570 27.55 2.19 -7.01
N PRO A 571 28.64 2.82 -7.46
CA PRO A 571 28.59 4.19 -7.97
C PRO A 571 27.80 4.21 -9.29
N PHE A 572 26.91 5.18 -9.48
CA PHE A 572 26.18 5.33 -10.74
C PHE A 572 26.06 6.80 -11.15
N GLY A 573 25.99 7.04 -12.46
CA GLY A 573 25.65 8.33 -13.04
C GLY A 573 24.28 8.28 -13.69
N ALA A 574 23.54 9.39 -13.62
CA ALA A 574 22.26 9.57 -14.29
C ALA A 574 22.29 10.90 -15.07
N VAL A 575 21.91 10.88 -16.36
CA VAL A 575 21.96 12.03 -17.27
C VAL A 575 20.64 12.18 -18.05
N GLY A 576 20.22 13.41 -18.34
CA GLY A 576 19.07 13.72 -19.20
C GLY A 576 18.15 14.85 -18.72
N GLU A 577 18.38 15.44 -17.54
CA GLU A 577 17.51 16.49 -16.99
C GLU A 577 17.42 17.74 -17.88
N ASP A 578 18.55 18.12 -18.46
CA ASP A 578 18.71 19.25 -19.38
C ASP A 578 18.02 19.04 -20.73
N ASP A 579 17.70 17.79 -21.07
CA ASP A 579 16.95 17.42 -22.26
C ASP A 579 15.43 17.55 -22.07
N VAL A 580 14.95 17.68 -20.84
CA VAL A 580 13.51 17.70 -20.52
C VAL A 580 13.04 19.09 -20.12
N ALA A 581 13.87 19.86 -19.44
CA ALA A 581 13.52 21.21 -19.01
C ALA A 581 14.70 22.17 -19.08
N GLU A 582 14.39 23.47 -19.18
CA GLU A 582 15.33 24.57 -19.02
C GLU A 582 15.04 25.33 -17.73
N MET A 583 16.08 25.61 -16.95
CA MET A 583 15.97 26.46 -15.75
C MET A 583 15.99 27.94 -16.13
N LEU A 584 14.85 28.62 -15.93
CA LEU A 584 14.71 30.05 -16.19
C LEU A 584 15.18 30.89 -15.02
N LEU A 585 14.65 30.62 -13.82
CA LEU A 585 14.96 31.34 -12.60
C LEU A 585 15.34 30.34 -11.51
N ASP A 586 16.56 30.47 -11.00
CA ASP A 586 16.98 29.71 -9.82
C ASP A 586 16.61 30.44 -8.51
N TYR A 587 17.00 29.88 -7.36
CA TYR A 587 16.81 30.54 -6.07
C TYR A 587 17.39 31.96 -6.03
N ASN A 588 18.60 32.17 -6.55
CA ASN A 588 19.30 33.45 -6.51
C ASN A 588 18.57 34.50 -7.34
N ASP A 589 17.86 34.10 -8.39
CA ASP A 589 17.01 34.99 -9.17
C ASP A 589 15.67 35.27 -8.50
N LEU A 590 15.03 34.24 -7.92
CA LEU A 590 13.75 34.37 -7.24
C LEU A 590 13.82 35.33 -6.04
N ILE A 591 14.90 35.31 -5.26
CA ILE A 591 15.07 36.21 -4.11
C ILE A 591 15.29 37.68 -4.51
N LYS A 592 15.65 37.95 -5.77
CA LYS A 592 15.78 39.34 -6.28
C LYS A 592 14.42 39.95 -6.58
N ILE A 593 13.35 39.15 -6.68
CA ILE A 593 11.99 39.62 -6.94
C ILE A 593 11.33 39.92 -5.58
N PRO A 594 11.02 41.20 -5.24
CA PRO A 594 10.62 41.58 -3.88
C PRO A 594 9.42 40.79 -3.33
N VAL A 595 8.35 40.68 -4.11
CA VAL A 595 7.12 39.95 -3.70
C VAL A 595 7.40 38.46 -3.49
N VAL A 596 8.23 37.86 -4.35
CA VAL A 596 8.59 36.44 -4.25
C VAL A 596 9.51 36.22 -3.06
N ASN A 597 10.48 37.11 -2.83
CA ASN A 597 11.36 37.08 -1.66
C ASN A 597 10.59 37.13 -0.34
N ASP A 598 9.55 37.96 -0.24
CA ASP A 598 8.70 38.02 0.95
C ASP A 598 7.94 36.69 1.18
N LEU A 599 7.34 36.13 0.13
CA LEU A 599 6.69 34.81 0.18
C LEU A 599 7.66 33.68 0.56
N ILE A 600 8.88 33.73 0.01
CA ILE A 600 9.97 32.80 0.31
C ILE A 600 10.37 32.88 1.78
N ARG A 601 10.59 34.10 2.31
CA ARG A 601 10.95 34.33 3.72
C ARG A 601 9.86 33.83 4.65
N GLU A 602 8.61 34.06 4.29
CA GLU A 602 7.47 33.57 5.04
C GLU A 602 7.42 32.03 5.04
N ALA A 603 7.60 31.38 3.88
CA ALA A 603 7.63 29.93 3.76
C ALA A 603 8.78 29.30 4.58
N ILE A 604 9.99 29.88 4.52
CA ILE A 604 11.14 29.43 5.31
C ILE A 604 10.87 29.59 6.81
N SER A 605 10.29 30.73 7.24
CA SER A 605 10.00 30.99 8.66
C SER A 605 9.02 29.98 9.29
N ARG A 606 8.13 29.41 8.48
CA ARG A 606 7.18 28.36 8.88
C ARG A 606 7.82 26.98 8.95
N ASN A 607 8.93 26.74 8.25
CA ASN A 607 9.63 25.46 8.18
C ASN A 607 10.77 25.36 9.23
N LYS A 608 10.45 24.90 10.45
CA LYS A 608 11.42 24.72 11.55
C LYS A 608 12.16 23.36 11.57
N LEU A 609 12.06 22.54 10.52
CA LEU A 609 12.64 21.20 10.50
C LEU A 609 14.13 21.25 10.12
N LYS A 610 15.00 21.41 11.12
CA LYS A 610 16.45 21.23 10.94
C LYS A 610 16.77 19.74 10.80
N VAL A 611 17.28 19.35 9.64
CA VAL A 611 17.78 18.01 9.38
C VAL A 611 19.30 18.12 9.28
N ARG A 612 19.99 17.56 10.29
CA ARG A 612 21.45 17.63 10.52
C ARG A 612 21.91 18.96 11.14
N ASP A 613 23.02 18.88 11.88
CA ASP A 613 23.74 20.05 12.41
C ASP A 613 24.15 20.90 11.20
N GLU A 614 23.56 22.09 11.05
CA GLU A 614 23.76 23.03 9.93
C GLU A 614 25.16 23.67 9.94
N THR A 615 26.16 22.96 10.47
CA THR A 615 27.50 23.47 10.71
C THR A 615 28.45 23.04 9.60
N LYS A 616 28.72 24.00 8.70
CA LYS A 616 29.84 24.15 7.74
C LYS A 616 29.90 23.18 6.55
N GLY A 617 29.94 23.75 5.33
CA GLY A 617 30.22 23.08 4.05
C GLY A 617 29.26 23.48 2.91
N GLU A 618 29.57 23.09 1.67
CA GLU A 618 28.78 23.41 0.44
C GLU A 618 27.36 22.81 0.43
N VAL A 619 27.06 21.88 1.35
CA VAL A 619 25.79 21.12 1.43
C VAL A 619 24.75 21.79 2.34
N ALA A 620 25.13 22.85 3.06
CA ALA A 620 24.22 23.60 3.92
C ALA A 620 23.29 24.49 3.09
N ASN A 621 22.23 23.92 2.51
CA ASN A 621 21.19 24.71 1.84
C ASN A 621 19.87 24.67 2.65
N PRO A 622 19.54 25.75 3.39
CA PRO A 622 18.27 25.86 4.12
C PRO A 622 17.06 26.12 3.20
N ASN A 623 17.26 26.30 1.89
CA ASN A 623 16.25 26.86 0.99
C ASN A 623 15.66 25.81 0.06
N LEU A 624 14.62 25.10 0.54
CA LEU A 624 13.82 24.15 -0.24
C LEU A 624 12.81 24.89 -1.12
N ILE A 625 13.30 25.60 -2.15
CA ILE A 625 12.48 26.40 -3.05
C ILE A 625 12.63 25.84 -4.45
N LEU A 626 11.49 25.58 -5.08
CA LEU A 626 11.45 25.07 -6.43
C LEU A 626 11.75 26.21 -7.42
N PRO A 627 12.81 26.10 -8.25
CA PRO A 627 13.08 27.08 -9.30
C PRO A 627 12.01 27.03 -10.40
N LEU A 628 11.97 28.09 -11.21
CA LEU A 628 11.07 28.16 -12.36
C LEU A 628 11.72 27.48 -13.57
N MET A 629 11.02 26.50 -14.14
CA MET A 629 11.47 25.76 -15.31
C MET A 629 10.45 25.80 -16.45
N VAL A 630 10.94 25.69 -17.68
CA VAL A 630 10.13 25.51 -18.89
C VAL A 630 10.45 24.18 -19.57
N PRO A 631 9.45 23.42 -20.01
CA PRO A 631 9.67 22.15 -20.68
C PRO A 631 10.30 22.34 -22.07
N LYS A 632 11.17 21.41 -22.47
CA LYS A 632 11.74 21.29 -23.82
C LYS A 632 11.07 20.13 -24.59
N ILE A 633 11.42 19.97 -25.87
CA ILE A 633 11.15 18.71 -26.59
C ILE A 633 11.98 17.62 -25.89
N PRO A 634 11.33 16.64 -25.25
CA PRO A 634 12.01 15.77 -24.29
C PRO A 634 12.99 14.83 -25.00
N GLY A 635 14.20 14.79 -24.46
CA GLY A 635 15.18 13.75 -24.75
C GLY A 635 14.97 12.49 -23.90
N ARG A 636 16.07 11.77 -23.64
CA ARG A 636 16.08 10.51 -22.89
C ARG A 636 16.77 10.62 -21.55
N PHE A 637 16.38 9.75 -20.62
CA PHE A 637 17.12 9.53 -19.39
C PHE A 637 18.04 8.32 -19.52
N TYR A 638 19.29 8.48 -19.10
CA TYR A 638 20.31 7.43 -19.16
C TYR A 638 20.90 7.20 -17.77
N TYR A 639 21.12 5.93 -17.44
CA TYR A 639 21.71 5.51 -16.17
C TYR A 639 22.87 4.57 -16.45
N LEU A 640 24.00 4.77 -15.76
CA LEU A 640 25.14 3.86 -15.82
C LEU A 640 25.57 3.49 -14.41
N PHE A 641 25.31 2.24 -14.04
CA PHE A 641 25.79 1.64 -12.80
C PHE A 641 27.21 1.11 -13.01
N GLY A 642 28.18 1.76 -12.40
CA GLY A 642 29.59 1.38 -12.48
C GLY A 642 29.91 0.08 -11.76
N LYS A 643 31.20 -0.28 -11.77
CA LYS A 643 31.67 -1.54 -11.18
C LYS A 643 31.41 -1.59 -9.66
N PRO A 644 30.82 -2.69 -9.13
CA PRO A 644 30.58 -2.81 -7.69
C PRO A 644 31.87 -2.84 -6.85
N ILE A 645 31.89 -2.06 -5.77
CA ILE A 645 32.99 -1.93 -4.83
C ILE A 645 32.65 -2.68 -3.54
N LYS A 646 33.35 -3.79 -3.28
CA LYS A 646 33.14 -4.62 -2.08
C LYS A 646 33.82 -3.99 -0.87
N THR A 647 33.06 -3.71 0.19
CA THR A 647 33.60 -3.24 1.48
C THR A 647 33.72 -4.37 2.52
N LYS A 648 33.14 -5.53 2.26
CA LYS A 648 33.23 -6.70 3.14
C LYS A 648 34.69 -7.11 3.36
N GLY A 649 35.10 -7.23 4.62
CA GLY A 649 36.47 -7.55 5.01
C GLY A 649 37.44 -6.36 5.07
N ARG A 650 36.98 -5.14 4.80
CA ARG A 650 37.78 -3.91 4.86
C ARG A 650 37.62 -3.17 6.18
N GLU A 651 38.07 -3.79 7.28
CA GLU A 651 38.01 -3.18 8.62
C GLU A 651 38.91 -1.91 8.75
N ASP A 652 39.91 -1.78 7.90
CA ASP A 652 40.78 -0.61 7.75
C ASP A 652 39.96 0.68 7.56
N ILE A 653 38.87 0.61 6.77
CA ILE A 653 37.96 1.75 6.52
C ILE A 653 37.31 2.27 7.82
N LEU A 654 37.05 1.37 8.78
CA LEU A 654 36.40 1.74 10.04
C LEU A 654 37.38 2.41 11.02
N LYS A 655 38.65 1.98 10.98
CA LYS A 655 39.70 2.40 11.92
C LYS A 655 40.44 3.64 11.43
N ASP A 656 40.67 3.75 10.11
CA ASP A 656 41.45 4.82 9.50
C ASP A 656 40.58 5.80 8.70
N LYS A 657 40.61 7.07 9.12
CA LYS A 657 39.88 8.16 8.46
C LYS A 657 40.41 8.43 7.05
N GLN A 658 41.71 8.29 6.81
CA GLN A 658 42.35 8.52 5.52
C GLN A 658 41.92 7.47 4.49
N VAL A 659 41.94 6.19 4.87
CA VAL A 659 41.46 5.09 4.00
C VAL A 659 39.99 5.28 3.64
N ALA A 660 39.15 5.65 4.61
CA ALA A 660 37.74 5.95 4.34
C ALA A 660 37.57 7.15 3.39
N ASN A 661 38.43 8.17 3.51
CA ASN A 661 38.41 9.34 2.64
C ASN A 661 38.88 9.00 1.21
N GLN A 662 39.90 8.15 1.06
CA GLN A 662 40.37 7.68 -0.25
C GLN A 662 39.25 6.95 -0.99
N LEU A 663 38.55 6.03 -0.31
CA LEU A 663 37.42 5.33 -0.90
C LEU A 663 36.26 6.28 -1.22
N TYR A 664 35.97 7.25 -0.35
CA TYR A 664 34.97 8.29 -0.62
C TYR A 664 35.28 9.06 -1.92
N LEU A 665 36.53 9.53 -2.09
CA LEU A 665 36.97 10.24 -3.29
C LEU A 665 36.96 9.34 -4.54
N GLN A 666 37.32 8.06 -4.38
CA GLN A 666 37.21 7.08 -5.45
C GLN A 666 35.76 6.94 -5.93
N ILE A 667 34.80 6.79 -5.02
CA ILE A 667 33.38 6.67 -5.36
C ILE A 667 32.90 7.94 -6.07
N LYS A 668 33.26 9.13 -5.56
CA LYS A 668 32.92 10.41 -6.20
C LYS A 668 33.43 10.47 -7.65
N ALA A 669 34.69 10.10 -7.85
CA ALA A 669 35.31 10.10 -9.18
C ALA A 669 34.70 9.05 -10.12
N GLU A 670 34.23 7.90 -9.63
CA GLU A 670 33.48 6.94 -10.45
C GLU A 670 32.12 7.48 -10.89
N VAL A 671 31.40 8.20 -10.00
CA VAL A 671 30.13 8.85 -10.37
C VAL A 671 30.37 9.91 -11.45
N GLU A 672 31.40 10.74 -11.31
CA GLU A 672 31.79 11.73 -12.32
C GLU A 672 32.16 11.07 -13.66
N ARG A 673 32.92 9.96 -13.64
CA ARG A 673 33.23 9.18 -14.86
C ARG A 673 31.99 8.63 -15.54
N ASN A 674 31.06 8.06 -14.77
CA ASN A 674 29.83 7.51 -15.31
C ASN A 674 28.96 8.61 -15.96
N MET A 675 28.85 9.78 -15.31
CA MET A 675 28.15 10.92 -15.90
C MET A 675 28.84 11.42 -17.18
N ALA A 676 30.16 11.60 -17.16
CA ALA A 676 30.91 12.06 -18.33
C ALA A 676 30.73 11.12 -19.53
N PHE A 677 30.83 9.81 -19.30
CA PHE A 677 30.57 8.80 -20.33
C PHE A 677 29.17 8.93 -20.93
N LEU A 678 28.13 9.07 -20.09
CA LEU A 678 26.75 9.21 -20.55
C LEU A 678 26.50 10.51 -21.30
N ILE A 679 27.08 11.63 -20.85
CA ILE A 679 26.99 12.94 -21.52
C ILE A 679 27.60 12.87 -22.93
N GLU A 680 28.72 12.18 -23.09
CA GLU A 680 29.34 11.95 -24.39
C GLU A 680 28.49 11.01 -25.26
N LYS A 681 28.14 9.83 -24.73
CA LYS A 681 27.47 8.78 -25.51
C LYS A 681 26.03 9.08 -25.90
N ARG A 682 25.30 9.88 -25.13
CA ARG A 682 23.93 10.26 -25.51
C ARG A 682 23.86 11.10 -26.79
N GLU A 683 24.94 11.78 -27.18
CA GLU A 683 25.01 12.53 -28.44
C GLU A 683 25.03 11.59 -29.66
N GLU A 684 25.43 10.33 -29.47
CA GLU A 684 25.41 9.28 -30.49
C GLU A 684 24.05 8.56 -30.58
N ASP A 685 23.07 8.84 -29.70
CA ASP A 685 21.77 8.16 -29.71
C ASP A 685 20.82 8.79 -30.77
N PRO A 686 20.54 8.08 -31.89
CA PRO A 686 19.64 8.58 -32.93
C PRO A 686 18.18 8.69 -32.45
N TYR A 687 17.86 8.09 -31.30
CA TYR A 687 16.54 8.08 -30.68
C TYR A 687 16.51 8.87 -29.37
N ARG A 688 17.46 9.79 -29.15
CA ARG A 688 17.41 10.71 -28.00
C ARG A 688 16.11 11.51 -28.03
N ASN A 689 15.73 12.08 -29.17
CA ASN A 689 14.53 12.88 -29.33
C ASN A 689 13.25 12.01 -29.32
N ILE A 690 12.18 12.49 -28.69
CA ILE A 690 10.88 11.81 -28.67
C ILE A 690 10.26 11.62 -30.07
N VAL A 691 10.52 12.52 -31.02
CA VAL A 691 9.98 12.45 -32.39
C VAL A 691 10.51 11.20 -33.10
N ASP A 692 11.82 11.03 -33.11
CA ASP A 692 12.48 9.89 -33.75
C ASP A 692 12.09 8.56 -33.08
N ARG A 693 11.97 8.56 -31.74
CA ARG A 693 11.45 7.39 -30.99
C ARG A 693 10.04 7.03 -31.38
N THR A 694 9.16 8.02 -31.47
CA THR A 694 7.75 7.80 -31.78
C THR A 694 7.61 7.24 -33.19
N LEU A 695 8.37 7.78 -34.15
CA LEU A 695 8.41 7.29 -35.52
C LEU A 695 8.95 5.85 -35.59
N TYR A 696 10.03 5.55 -34.86
CA TYR A 696 10.58 4.19 -34.78
C TYR A 696 9.56 3.21 -34.21
N LYS A 697 8.92 3.54 -33.07
CA LYS A 697 7.86 2.71 -32.47
C LYS A 697 6.74 2.48 -33.48
N ALA A 698 6.28 3.50 -34.21
CA ALA A 698 5.23 3.34 -35.21
C ALA A 698 5.61 2.37 -36.37
N MET A 699 6.88 2.30 -36.76
CA MET A 699 7.35 1.45 -37.86
C MET A 699 7.75 0.03 -37.42
N TYR A 700 8.24 -0.13 -36.19
CA TYR A 700 8.90 -1.37 -35.74
C TYR A 700 8.31 -1.95 -34.45
N THR A 701 7.09 -1.57 -34.03
CA THR A 701 6.39 -2.24 -32.91
C THR A 701 6.28 -3.75 -33.19
N PRO A 702 6.67 -4.65 -32.25
CA PRO A 702 6.88 -4.44 -30.82
C PRO A 702 8.36 -4.38 -30.36
N THR A 703 9.30 -4.03 -31.23
CA THR A 703 10.73 -3.99 -30.85
C THR A 703 11.04 -2.85 -29.88
N GLU A 704 11.86 -3.13 -28.87
CA GLU A 704 12.36 -2.10 -27.94
C GLU A 704 13.22 -1.09 -28.72
N VAL A 705 13.05 0.20 -28.46
CA VAL A 705 13.80 1.23 -29.18
C VAL A 705 15.27 1.17 -28.74
N PRO A 706 16.22 0.99 -29.67
CA PRO A 706 17.63 0.91 -29.31
C PRO A 706 18.15 2.28 -28.84
N ALA A 707 19.36 2.26 -28.28
CA ALA A 707 20.13 3.44 -27.87
C ALA A 707 21.47 3.45 -28.63
N PHE A 708 22.45 4.19 -28.13
CA PHE A 708 23.84 4.08 -28.60
C PHE A 708 24.46 2.69 -28.29
N GLU A 709 25.49 2.32 -29.04
CA GLU A 709 26.28 1.10 -28.80
C GLU A 709 27.27 1.31 -27.63
N THR A 710 27.35 0.33 -26.73
CA THR A 710 28.15 0.35 -25.49
C THR A 710 29.52 -0.31 -25.62
#